data_AF-A0A2W1Z7I5-F1
#
_entry.id   AF-A0A2W1Z7I5-F1
#
_cell.length_a   1.000
_cell.length_b   1.000
_cell.length_c   1.000
_cell.angle_alpha   90.00
_cell.angle_beta   90.00
_cell.angle_gamma   90.00
#
_symmetry.space_group_name_H-M   'P 1'
#
loop_
_entity.id
_entity.type
_entity.pdbx_description
1 polymer ?
#
loop_
_entity_poly.entity_id
_entity_poly.type
_entity_poly.pdbx_seq_one_letter_code
_entity_poly.pdbx_strand_id
1 'polypeptide(L)'
;MARRRLFGRAGSTPPTSRPEGRGGAEPRLPVDISLVTEAPSPDTDGFDVVVTVREAAHRDGAHRATVAAARAAGAGRVVVTVYDEHAGPQSTYPPVVAGADHVVARPTVAATWGGAVAAARPLLRAAVTVVQDTSVELPEGALARLVAAVGGGAGADADGPGASGTSSSGASASGRDPHGRGAVVALPVVRSGSDVVASAGAVLVRGAAPVASLLRGHPAEDAEALAGVGGAPGGGGPTVVFAGDEPCFAARTAALAVPVRTVDTRTAVARLTRDTADAADGSCVVLPLGRVYRTAPLRAGRYDADAADALAVWHGRTDHTAGRAYERLGWTVDARGADPAGAPVALREPVLRAERAAVTGGLDVTDRAERLRWSIRIAAHPGPRGDDWGDTFFARDLARALRALGQDVVLDHRESHVRPLSEHLDDVALTLRGLDDTPVHPTATNVLWVISHPDLVSAAELARYDLRFAAGPVWASRVSCATGLPVAPLLQATDPDRFHPGPPDAAFPALDAAFVGKTRRVFRPVVRDAVDAGLDLAVWGEGWEGLLPDGVHRGVFVSNDELPALYRSARVVLNDHWDDMARDGFVSNRLFDAAASGALVVTDPVPGVEELFHGAVRAYTSVEELRETVRSGESATQAERAERGRRIGSEHSFTRRAETLLDAVRRERAAR
;
A
#
# COMPACT_ATOMS: atom_id res chain seq x y z
N MET A 1 -30.40 46.00 -20.36
CA MET A 1 -30.17 47.26 -21.10
C MET A 1 -28.67 47.50 -21.18
N ALA A 2 -27.97 46.94 -22.16
CA ALA A 2 -27.73 47.52 -23.50
C ALA A 2 -26.97 48.85 -23.46
N ARG A 3 -25.67 48.84 -23.79
CA ARG A 3 -25.03 49.91 -24.58
C ARG A 3 -23.95 49.34 -25.50
N ARG A 4 -24.31 49.32 -26.78
CA ARG A 4 -23.48 49.13 -27.97
C ARG A 4 -22.39 50.20 -28.07
N ARG A 5 -21.25 49.85 -28.67
CA ARG A 5 -20.55 50.71 -29.63
C ARG A 5 -20.20 49.89 -30.87
N LEU A 6 -20.67 50.39 -32.01
CA LEU A 6 -20.43 49.97 -33.39
C LEU A 6 -19.93 51.22 -34.10
N PHE A 7 -18.84 51.13 -34.87
CA PHE A 7 -18.48 51.88 -36.09
C PHE A 7 -17.09 51.36 -36.50
N GLY A 8 -16.73 51.02 -37.73
CA GLY A 8 -17.39 51.06 -39.04
C GLY A 8 -16.44 50.38 -40.05
N ARG A 9 -16.98 49.91 -41.18
CA ARG A 9 -16.32 49.08 -42.20
C ARG A 9 -16.30 49.84 -43.53
N ALA A 10 -15.20 49.77 -44.29
CA ALA A 10 -15.09 49.86 -45.77
C ALA A 10 -13.60 49.63 -46.11
N GLY A 11 -13.12 48.85 -47.09
CA GLY A 11 -13.71 48.08 -48.18
C GLY A 11 -12.78 48.17 -49.41
N SER A 12 -12.13 47.07 -49.82
CA SER A 12 -11.80 46.73 -51.22
C SER A 12 -11.04 45.39 -51.34
N THR A 13 -11.46 44.58 -52.33
CA THR A 13 -11.16 43.17 -52.68
C THR A 13 -10.18 43.08 -53.88
N PRO A 14 -9.80 41.88 -54.41
CA PRO A 14 -9.17 40.68 -53.84
C PRO A 14 -7.84 40.32 -54.60
N PRO A 15 -7.19 39.17 -54.32
CA PRO A 15 -7.13 38.21 -55.43
C PRO A 15 -7.34 36.74 -55.03
N THR A 16 -7.78 36.02 -56.05
CA THR A 16 -7.97 34.58 -56.24
C THR A 16 -6.77 33.71 -55.85
N SER A 17 -7.00 32.64 -55.08
CA SER A 17 -6.79 31.24 -55.51
C SER A 17 -6.84 30.29 -54.31
N ARG A 18 -7.78 29.35 -54.35
CA ARG A 18 -7.80 28.13 -53.51
C ARG A 18 -6.52 27.32 -53.73
N PRO A 19 -6.15 26.51 -52.71
CA PRO A 19 -6.02 25.09 -52.95
C PRO A 19 -7.14 24.37 -52.19
N GLU A 20 -7.98 23.65 -52.94
CA GLU A 20 -8.87 22.65 -52.37
C GLU A 20 -8.02 21.51 -51.79
N GLY A 21 -7.64 21.64 -50.53
CA GLY A 21 -7.24 20.50 -49.72
C GLY A 21 -8.48 19.73 -49.32
N ARG A 22 -8.78 18.64 -50.01
CA ARG A 22 -9.72 17.60 -49.54
C ARG A 22 -9.15 16.93 -48.28
N GLY A 23 -9.27 17.58 -47.13
CA GLY A 23 -9.23 16.91 -45.84
C GLY A 23 -10.64 16.40 -45.55
N GLY A 24 -10.92 15.14 -45.92
CA GLY A 24 -12.16 14.50 -45.50
C GLY A 24 -12.24 14.54 -43.98
N ALA A 25 -13.33 15.06 -43.41
CA ALA A 25 -13.55 15.01 -41.97
C ALA A 25 -13.41 13.56 -41.52
N GLU A 26 -12.57 13.30 -40.51
CA GLU A 26 -12.42 11.94 -39.97
C GLU A 26 -13.81 11.39 -39.62
N PRO A 27 -14.11 10.13 -40.00
CA PRO A 27 -15.41 9.54 -39.71
C PRO A 27 -15.65 9.57 -38.20
N ARG A 28 -16.85 9.97 -37.78
CA ARG A 28 -17.27 9.94 -36.37
C ARG A 28 -18.44 8.98 -36.24
N LEU A 29 -18.39 8.13 -35.23
CA LEU A 29 -19.43 7.15 -34.93
C LEU A 29 -20.25 7.63 -33.73
N PRO A 30 -21.58 7.37 -33.70
CA PRO A 30 -22.39 7.67 -32.52
C PRO A 30 -21.95 6.82 -31.32
N VAL A 31 -22.16 7.36 -30.13
CA VAL A 31 -22.01 6.59 -28.88
C VAL A 31 -22.93 5.37 -28.91
N ASP A 32 -22.40 4.24 -28.48
CA ASP A 32 -23.13 2.98 -28.40
C ASP A 32 -23.90 2.88 -27.09
N ILE A 33 -25.23 2.96 -27.19
CA ILE A 33 -26.17 2.81 -26.08
C ILE A 33 -26.73 1.39 -25.95
N SER A 34 -26.29 0.47 -26.82
CA SER A 34 -26.77 -0.92 -26.86
C SER A 34 -26.14 -1.77 -25.78
N LEU A 35 -26.95 -2.62 -25.15
CA LEU A 35 -26.51 -3.73 -24.30
C LEU A 35 -26.78 -5.08 -24.94
N VAL A 36 -27.14 -5.12 -26.22
CA VAL A 36 -27.35 -6.38 -26.93
C VAL A 36 -25.98 -7.04 -27.11
N THR A 37 -25.87 -8.25 -26.58
CA THR A 37 -24.63 -9.02 -26.55
C THR A 37 -24.95 -10.52 -26.58
N GLU A 38 -24.17 -11.26 -27.36
CA GLU A 38 -24.22 -12.73 -27.37
C GLU A 38 -23.50 -13.30 -26.16
N ALA A 39 -23.82 -14.54 -25.79
CA ALA A 39 -23.11 -15.23 -24.73
C ALA A 39 -21.65 -15.49 -25.17
N PRO A 40 -20.69 -15.41 -24.23
CA PRO A 40 -19.33 -15.86 -24.52
C PRO A 40 -19.33 -17.36 -24.84
N SER A 41 -18.40 -17.79 -25.70
CA SER A 41 -18.29 -19.19 -26.15
C SER A 41 -16.89 -19.71 -25.84
N PRO A 42 -16.60 -20.05 -24.57
CA PRO A 42 -15.27 -20.51 -24.21
C PRO A 42 -14.98 -21.89 -24.80
N ASP A 43 -13.86 -22.01 -25.52
CA ASP A 43 -13.40 -23.21 -26.22
C ASP A 43 -11.89 -23.46 -26.04
N THR A 44 -11.18 -22.59 -25.33
CA THR A 44 -9.75 -22.74 -25.02
C THR A 44 -9.47 -22.68 -23.52
N ASP A 45 -8.45 -23.40 -23.06
CA ASP A 45 -7.90 -23.22 -21.72
C ASP A 45 -7.23 -21.84 -21.57
N GLY A 46 -6.85 -21.50 -20.33
CA GLY A 46 -6.18 -20.24 -20.01
C GLY A 46 -7.17 -19.10 -19.75
N PHE A 47 -6.76 -17.87 -20.07
CA PHE A 47 -7.56 -16.69 -19.79
C PHE A 47 -7.48 -15.60 -20.88
N ASP A 48 -8.58 -14.86 -21.01
CA ASP A 48 -8.70 -13.65 -21.82
C ASP A 48 -8.78 -12.42 -20.90
N VAL A 49 -8.37 -11.26 -21.40
CA VAL A 49 -8.43 -9.98 -20.67
C VAL A 49 -9.27 -8.97 -21.42
N VAL A 50 -10.29 -8.44 -20.75
CA VAL A 50 -11.06 -7.26 -21.19
C VAL A 50 -10.48 -6.03 -20.50
N VAL A 51 -9.85 -5.16 -21.29
CA VAL A 51 -9.31 -3.87 -20.83
C VAL A 51 -10.37 -2.81 -21.07
N THR A 52 -11.05 -2.36 -20.00
CA THR A 52 -11.98 -1.23 -20.08
C THR A 52 -11.20 0.07 -19.87
N VAL A 53 -11.52 1.10 -20.67
CA VAL A 53 -10.81 2.38 -20.59
C VAL A 53 -11.76 3.53 -20.90
N ARG A 54 -11.71 4.59 -20.08
CA ARG A 54 -12.47 5.82 -20.37
C ARG A 54 -11.96 6.48 -21.65
N GLU A 55 -12.85 7.07 -22.43
CA GLU A 55 -12.53 7.70 -23.72
C GLU A 55 -11.35 8.68 -23.64
N ALA A 56 -11.33 9.55 -22.65
CA ALA A 56 -10.24 10.51 -22.45
C ALA A 56 -8.90 9.81 -22.17
N ALA A 57 -8.90 8.80 -21.29
CA ALA A 57 -7.70 8.04 -20.94
C ALA A 57 -7.23 7.15 -22.11
N HIS A 58 -8.16 6.68 -22.95
CA HIS A 58 -7.83 5.94 -24.17
C HIS A 58 -7.05 6.81 -25.16
N ARG A 59 -7.49 8.08 -25.35
CA ARG A 59 -6.77 9.05 -26.18
C ARG A 59 -5.35 9.32 -25.70
N ASP A 60 -5.16 9.32 -24.38
CA ASP A 60 -3.85 9.50 -23.75
C ASP A 60 -3.00 8.21 -23.76
N GLY A 61 -3.54 7.10 -24.27
CA GLY A 61 -2.83 5.82 -24.38
C GLY A 61 -2.75 5.01 -23.09
N ALA A 62 -3.56 5.31 -22.07
CA ALA A 62 -3.52 4.64 -20.76
C ALA A 62 -3.69 3.11 -20.84
N HIS A 63 -4.43 2.62 -21.83
CA HIS A 63 -4.64 1.18 -22.05
C HIS A 63 -3.37 0.42 -22.43
N ARG A 64 -2.34 1.08 -22.99
CA ARG A 64 -1.17 0.40 -23.55
C ARG A 64 -0.38 -0.38 -22.49
N ALA A 65 -0.19 0.21 -21.32
CA ALA A 65 0.51 -0.45 -20.21
C ALA A 65 -0.26 -1.68 -19.72
N THR A 66 -1.58 -1.56 -19.57
CA THR A 66 -2.46 -2.69 -19.18
C THR A 66 -2.46 -3.80 -20.22
N VAL A 67 -2.50 -3.47 -21.51
CA VAL A 67 -2.42 -4.45 -22.61
C VAL A 67 -1.07 -5.19 -22.58
N ALA A 68 0.03 -4.46 -22.42
CA ALA A 68 1.37 -5.05 -22.35
C ALA A 68 1.50 -5.98 -21.14
N ALA A 69 1.01 -5.56 -19.96
CA ALA A 69 1.01 -6.40 -18.76
C ALA A 69 0.16 -7.67 -18.93
N ALA A 70 -1.02 -7.55 -19.53
CA ALA A 70 -1.88 -8.71 -19.82
C ALA A 70 -1.20 -9.71 -20.77
N ARG A 71 -0.51 -9.23 -21.81
CA ARG A 71 0.26 -10.08 -22.73
C ARG A 71 1.45 -10.74 -22.05
N ALA A 72 2.21 -9.98 -21.25
CA ALA A 72 3.32 -10.51 -20.48
C ALA A 72 2.87 -11.61 -19.50
N ALA A 73 1.66 -11.48 -18.94
CA ALA A 73 1.05 -12.50 -18.08
C ALA A 73 0.51 -13.72 -18.83
N GLY A 74 0.54 -13.75 -20.17
CA GLY A 74 0.11 -14.89 -20.98
C GLY A 74 -1.36 -14.87 -21.43
N ALA A 75 -2.01 -13.71 -21.47
CA ALA A 75 -3.39 -13.60 -21.97
C ALA A 75 -3.52 -14.11 -23.42
N GLY A 76 -4.45 -15.04 -23.65
CA GLY A 76 -4.75 -15.57 -24.97
C GLY A 76 -5.27 -14.48 -25.90
N ARG A 77 -6.29 -13.75 -25.45
CA ARG A 77 -6.80 -12.54 -26.10
C ARG A 77 -6.83 -11.36 -25.15
N VAL A 78 -6.49 -10.19 -25.68
CA VAL A 78 -6.70 -8.90 -25.01
C VAL A 78 -7.71 -8.09 -25.83
N VAL A 79 -8.84 -7.77 -25.23
CA VAL A 79 -9.94 -7.01 -25.85
C VAL A 79 -10.00 -5.64 -25.20
N VAL A 80 -9.68 -4.59 -25.95
CA VAL A 80 -9.84 -3.21 -25.50
C VAL A 80 -11.25 -2.72 -25.83
N THR A 81 -11.89 -2.09 -24.86
CA THR A 81 -13.22 -1.52 -25.00
C THR A 81 -13.26 -0.14 -24.34
N VAL A 82 -13.82 0.83 -25.05
CA VAL A 82 -13.78 2.26 -24.66
C VAL A 82 -15.17 2.69 -24.23
N TYR A 83 -15.27 3.42 -23.12
CA TYR A 83 -16.54 3.93 -22.63
C TYR A 83 -16.48 5.41 -22.22
N ASP A 84 -17.64 6.06 -22.19
CA ASP A 84 -17.82 7.41 -21.66
C ASP A 84 -19.18 7.51 -20.95
N GLU A 85 -19.15 7.46 -19.62
CA GLU A 85 -20.32 7.58 -18.73
C GLU A 85 -20.95 8.99 -18.71
N HIS A 86 -20.28 9.97 -19.34
CA HIS A 86 -20.76 11.35 -19.47
C HIS A 86 -21.33 11.64 -20.87
N ALA A 87 -21.27 10.67 -21.78
CA ALA A 87 -21.78 10.81 -23.13
C ALA A 87 -23.31 11.05 -23.13
N GLY A 88 -23.73 12.16 -23.75
CA GLY A 88 -25.13 12.33 -24.13
C GLY A 88 -25.50 11.46 -25.34
N PRO A 89 -26.80 11.21 -25.61
CA PRO A 89 -27.24 10.36 -26.73
C PRO A 89 -26.79 10.82 -28.13
N GLN A 90 -26.41 12.09 -28.27
CA GLN A 90 -25.94 12.68 -29.53
C GLN A 90 -24.41 12.74 -29.62
N SER A 91 -23.69 12.19 -28.63
CA SER A 91 -22.23 12.20 -28.62
C SER A 91 -21.70 11.34 -29.76
N THR A 92 -20.63 11.81 -30.41
CA THR A 92 -19.95 11.09 -31.48
C THR A 92 -18.46 11.12 -31.23
N TYR A 93 -17.77 10.03 -31.58
CA TYR A 93 -16.33 9.86 -31.34
C TYR A 93 -15.63 9.34 -32.59
N PRO A 94 -14.32 9.58 -32.76
CA PRO A 94 -13.53 8.84 -33.74
C PRO A 94 -13.65 7.32 -33.50
N PRO A 95 -13.58 6.48 -34.55
CA PRO A 95 -13.56 5.04 -34.41
C PRO A 95 -12.44 4.58 -33.48
N VAL A 96 -12.76 3.67 -32.57
CA VAL A 96 -11.77 2.93 -31.79
C VAL A 96 -11.11 1.90 -32.71
N VAL A 97 -9.78 1.89 -32.76
CA VAL A 97 -9.01 1.08 -33.70
C VAL A 97 -8.15 0.06 -32.94
N ALA A 98 -8.09 -1.17 -33.45
CA ALA A 98 -7.25 -2.23 -32.90
C ALA A 98 -5.75 -1.90 -33.02
N GLY A 99 -4.97 -2.42 -32.08
CA GLY A 99 -3.50 -2.40 -32.13
C GLY A 99 -2.91 -3.76 -32.50
N ALA A 100 -1.58 -3.84 -32.59
CA ALA A 100 -0.88 -5.10 -32.85
C ALA A 100 -1.15 -6.16 -31.76
N ASP A 101 -1.25 -5.71 -30.51
CA ASP A 101 -1.31 -6.61 -29.35
C ASP A 101 -2.71 -6.79 -28.76
N HIS A 102 -3.74 -6.16 -29.33
CA HIS A 102 -5.11 -6.24 -28.84
C HIS A 102 -6.14 -6.08 -29.94
N VAL A 103 -7.30 -6.68 -29.75
CA VAL A 103 -8.48 -6.41 -30.57
C VAL A 103 -9.36 -5.37 -29.89
N VAL A 104 -10.20 -4.70 -30.67
CA VAL A 104 -11.19 -3.76 -30.16
C VAL A 104 -12.57 -4.40 -30.22
N ALA A 105 -13.33 -4.31 -29.13
CA ALA A 105 -14.65 -4.93 -29.02
C ALA A 105 -15.63 -4.43 -30.09
N ARG A 106 -15.71 -3.10 -30.24
CA ARG A 106 -16.49 -2.39 -31.27
C ARG A 106 -15.76 -1.11 -31.66
N PRO A 107 -15.90 -0.61 -32.89
CA PRO A 107 -15.32 0.67 -33.28
C PRO A 107 -15.99 1.87 -32.58
N THR A 108 -17.12 1.66 -31.89
CA THR A 108 -17.87 2.68 -31.15
C THR A 108 -17.40 2.79 -29.69
N VAL A 109 -17.60 3.97 -29.10
CA VAL A 109 -17.46 4.19 -27.64
C VAL A 109 -18.78 3.83 -26.97
N ALA A 110 -18.75 3.00 -25.92
CA ALA A 110 -19.93 2.64 -25.15
C ALA A 110 -20.37 3.76 -24.20
N ALA A 111 -21.68 3.96 -24.04
CA ALA A 111 -22.23 4.97 -23.13
C ALA A 111 -22.12 4.59 -21.64
N THR A 112 -21.80 3.32 -21.34
CA THR A 112 -21.65 2.81 -19.97
C THR A 112 -20.50 1.81 -19.88
N TRP A 113 -19.93 1.65 -18.69
CA TRP A 113 -18.94 0.60 -18.44
C TRP A 113 -19.53 -0.80 -18.71
N GLY A 114 -20.78 -1.05 -18.29
CA GLY A 114 -21.49 -2.30 -18.58
C GLY A 114 -21.65 -2.56 -20.08
N GLY A 115 -21.93 -1.53 -20.89
CA GLY A 115 -21.98 -1.62 -22.35
C GLY A 115 -20.62 -1.97 -22.96
N ALA A 116 -19.54 -1.41 -22.42
CA ALA A 116 -18.19 -1.74 -22.84
C ALA A 116 -17.84 -3.22 -22.57
N VAL A 117 -18.21 -3.77 -21.41
CA VAL A 117 -18.03 -5.21 -21.12
C VAL A 117 -18.95 -6.05 -22.00
N ALA A 118 -20.21 -5.66 -22.20
CA ALA A 118 -21.15 -6.35 -23.06
C ALA A 118 -20.63 -6.48 -24.51
N ALA A 119 -20.01 -5.43 -25.05
CA ALA A 119 -19.40 -5.44 -26.37
C ALA A 119 -18.26 -6.48 -26.50
N ALA A 120 -17.53 -6.76 -25.41
CA ALA A 120 -16.42 -7.70 -25.42
C ALA A 120 -16.86 -9.18 -25.33
N ARG A 121 -18.01 -9.48 -24.71
CA ARG A 121 -18.45 -10.87 -24.41
C ARG A 121 -18.41 -11.82 -25.62
N PRO A 122 -18.89 -11.46 -26.83
CA PRO A 122 -18.87 -12.37 -27.97
C PRO A 122 -17.47 -12.74 -28.46
N LEU A 123 -16.44 -11.99 -28.04
CA LEU A 123 -15.04 -12.20 -28.40
C LEU A 123 -14.29 -13.09 -27.40
N LEU A 124 -14.89 -13.45 -26.27
CA LEU A 124 -14.22 -14.25 -25.23
C LEU A 124 -14.26 -15.74 -25.59
N ARG A 125 -13.10 -16.40 -25.46
CA ARG A 125 -12.85 -17.79 -25.88
C ARG A 125 -12.11 -18.60 -24.81
N ALA A 126 -11.37 -17.97 -23.92
CA ALA A 126 -10.68 -18.67 -22.84
C ALA A 126 -11.62 -19.06 -21.68
N ALA A 127 -11.25 -20.09 -20.92
CA ALA A 127 -12.02 -20.61 -19.77
C ALA A 127 -12.26 -19.56 -18.67
N VAL A 128 -11.29 -18.66 -18.45
CA VAL A 128 -11.38 -17.55 -17.48
C VAL A 128 -11.31 -16.21 -18.22
N THR A 129 -12.10 -15.23 -17.76
CA THR A 129 -12.02 -13.85 -18.24
C THR A 129 -11.58 -12.96 -17.09
N VAL A 130 -10.58 -12.12 -17.33
CA VAL A 130 -10.22 -11.01 -16.43
C VAL A 130 -10.78 -9.73 -17.02
N VAL A 131 -11.57 -8.99 -16.26
CA VAL A 131 -11.94 -7.61 -16.60
C VAL A 131 -11.04 -6.70 -15.77
N GLN A 132 -10.31 -5.79 -16.41
CA GLN A 132 -9.46 -4.81 -15.75
C GLN A 132 -9.68 -3.43 -16.36
N ASP A 133 -10.18 -2.50 -15.57
CA ASP A 133 -10.20 -1.10 -15.96
C ASP A 133 -8.82 -0.46 -15.80
N THR A 134 -8.46 0.40 -16.75
CA THR A 134 -7.20 1.18 -16.71
C THR A 134 -7.08 2.11 -15.49
N SER A 135 -8.17 2.36 -14.76
CA SER A 135 -8.15 3.08 -13.48
C SER A 135 -7.72 2.22 -12.28
N VAL A 136 -7.50 0.92 -12.46
CA VAL A 136 -7.01 -0.02 -11.44
C VAL A 136 -5.68 -0.62 -11.90
N GLU A 137 -4.61 -0.28 -11.19
CA GLU A 137 -3.26 -0.79 -11.43
C GLU A 137 -3.06 -2.09 -10.66
N LEU A 138 -2.59 -3.13 -11.35
CA LEU A 138 -2.27 -4.43 -10.77
C LEU A 138 -0.75 -4.60 -10.70
N PRO A 139 -0.19 -5.08 -9.57
CA PRO A 139 1.21 -5.42 -9.49
C PRO A 139 1.51 -6.71 -10.27
N GLU A 140 2.79 -6.95 -10.53
CA GLU A 140 3.25 -8.16 -11.21
C GLU A 140 2.72 -9.43 -10.51
N GLY A 141 2.31 -10.42 -11.31
CA GLY A 141 1.76 -11.68 -10.80
C GLY A 141 0.33 -11.62 -10.25
N ALA A 142 -0.25 -10.43 -9.99
CA ALA A 142 -1.61 -10.32 -9.47
C ALA A 142 -2.65 -10.92 -10.42
N LEU A 143 -2.49 -10.70 -11.73
CA LEU A 143 -3.38 -11.24 -12.75
C LEU A 143 -3.40 -12.78 -12.73
N ALA A 144 -2.23 -13.41 -12.66
CA ALA A 144 -2.12 -14.87 -12.57
C ALA A 144 -2.81 -15.42 -11.30
N ARG A 145 -2.69 -14.71 -10.17
CA ARG A 145 -3.36 -15.09 -8.91
C ARG A 145 -4.88 -14.96 -8.98
N LEU A 146 -5.41 -13.93 -9.66
CA LEU A 146 -6.86 -13.82 -9.91
C LEU A 146 -7.38 -15.00 -10.75
N VAL A 147 -6.66 -15.34 -11.82
CA VAL A 147 -7.03 -16.45 -12.71
C VAL A 147 -6.99 -17.79 -11.97
N ALA A 148 -5.93 -18.05 -11.19
CA ALA A 148 -5.77 -19.28 -10.43
C ALA A 148 -6.90 -19.49 -9.41
N ALA A 149 -7.37 -18.42 -8.77
CA ALA A 149 -8.46 -18.50 -7.79
C ALA A 149 -9.79 -18.97 -8.40
N VAL A 150 -10.03 -18.69 -9.69
CA VAL A 150 -11.25 -19.09 -10.41
C VAL A 150 -11.10 -20.44 -11.12
N GLY A 151 -9.88 -20.72 -11.64
CA GLY A 151 -9.59 -21.90 -12.46
C GLY A 151 -9.46 -23.22 -11.69
N GLY A 152 -9.16 -23.20 -10.39
CA GLY A 152 -8.90 -24.41 -9.58
C GLY A 152 -10.11 -25.31 -9.26
N GLY A 153 -11.26 -25.11 -9.92
CA GLY A 153 -12.52 -25.83 -9.67
C GLY A 153 -12.84 -26.98 -10.63
N ALA A 154 -12.11 -27.12 -11.74
CA ALA A 154 -12.37 -28.15 -12.75
C ALA A 154 -11.30 -29.25 -12.68
N GLY A 155 -11.54 -30.32 -11.92
CA GLY A 155 -10.64 -31.49 -11.92
C GLY A 155 -10.74 -32.48 -10.76
N ALA A 156 -11.61 -32.30 -9.77
CA ALA A 156 -11.69 -33.21 -8.62
C ALA A 156 -12.82 -34.26 -8.68
N ASP A 157 -13.61 -34.30 -9.75
CA ASP A 157 -14.66 -35.31 -9.95
C ASP A 157 -14.33 -36.17 -11.17
N ALA A 158 -13.35 -37.05 -11.01
CA ALA A 158 -13.18 -38.22 -11.87
C ALA A 158 -12.80 -39.41 -10.97
N ASP A 159 -13.80 -40.26 -10.71
CA ASP A 159 -13.68 -41.53 -9.99
C ASP A 159 -12.58 -42.42 -10.57
N GLY A 160 -11.72 -42.93 -9.68
CA GLY A 160 -10.82 -44.06 -9.92
C GLY A 160 -10.31 -44.61 -8.59
N PRO A 161 -10.53 -45.89 -8.24
CA PRO A 161 -10.16 -46.40 -6.93
C PRO A 161 -8.69 -46.86 -6.90
N GLY A 162 -7.95 -46.43 -5.87
CA GLY A 162 -6.79 -47.15 -5.36
C GLY A 162 -5.44 -46.46 -5.53
N ALA A 163 -4.90 -45.96 -4.42
CA ALA A 163 -3.59 -46.38 -3.88
C ALA A 163 -3.23 -45.52 -2.67
N SER A 164 -3.07 -46.17 -1.53
CA SER A 164 -2.50 -45.63 -0.29
C SER A 164 -1.06 -45.19 -0.50
N GLY A 165 -0.74 -43.94 -0.15
CA GLY A 165 0.63 -43.45 -0.10
C GLY A 165 0.72 -42.13 0.67
N THR A 166 1.28 -42.19 1.87
CA THR A 166 1.59 -41.04 2.73
C THR A 166 2.79 -40.25 2.21
N SER A 167 2.63 -38.95 1.95
CA SER A 167 3.72 -37.96 2.06
C SER A 167 3.19 -36.54 2.20
N SER A 168 3.75 -35.83 3.17
CA SER A 168 3.53 -34.43 3.55
C SER A 168 4.10 -33.40 2.56
N SER A 169 3.57 -32.18 2.65
CA SER A 169 4.02 -30.88 2.10
C SER A 169 3.34 -30.41 0.80
N GLY A 170 2.71 -29.22 0.88
CA GLY A 170 1.97 -28.57 -0.19
C GLY A 170 0.63 -28.04 0.29
N ALA A 171 0.58 -26.81 0.82
CA ALA A 171 -0.66 -26.11 1.15
C ALA A 171 -1.44 -25.83 -0.15
N SER A 172 -2.29 -26.78 -0.54
CA SER A 172 -3.27 -26.58 -1.60
C SER A 172 -4.35 -25.63 -1.06
N ALA A 173 -4.30 -24.37 -1.47
CA ALA A 173 -5.36 -23.40 -1.27
C ALA A 173 -6.57 -23.83 -2.11
N SER A 174 -7.41 -24.71 -1.56
CA SER A 174 -8.66 -25.10 -2.22
C SER A 174 -9.57 -23.88 -2.30
N GLY A 175 -9.82 -23.36 -3.51
CA GLY A 175 -10.72 -22.23 -3.79
C GLY A 175 -12.20 -22.53 -3.56
N ARG A 176 -12.52 -23.31 -2.54
CA ARG A 176 -13.90 -23.60 -2.11
C ARG A 176 -14.25 -22.69 -0.93
N ASP A 177 -15.47 -22.17 -0.95
CA ASP A 177 -16.03 -21.39 0.13
C ASP A 177 -16.34 -22.26 1.37
N PRO A 178 -16.74 -21.69 2.52
CA PRO A 178 -17.07 -22.43 3.73
C PRO A 178 -18.21 -23.47 3.58
N HIS A 179 -18.94 -23.43 2.45
CA HIS A 179 -20.02 -24.34 2.10
C HIS A 179 -19.62 -25.32 0.96
N GLY A 180 -18.34 -25.35 0.57
CA GLY A 180 -17.81 -26.25 -0.46
C GLY A 180 -17.98 -25.77 -1.90
N ARG A 181 -18.48 -24.56 -2.13
CA ARG A 181 -18.73 -23.99 -3.47
C ARG A 181 -17.44 -23.40 -4.05
N GLY A 182 -17.13 -23.69 -5.31
CA GLY A 182 -15.96 -23.11 -5.97
C GLY A 182 -16.09 -21.60 -6.18
N ALA A 183 -14.98 -20.88 -6.05
CA ALA A 183 -14.89 -19.49 -6.48
C ALA A 183 -15.18 -19.38 -7.98
N VAL A 184 -16.18 -18.55 -8.32
CA VAL A 184 -16.58 -18.26 -9.70
C VAL A 184 -16.11 -16.88 -10.12
N VAL A 185 -16.02 -15.96 -9.15
CA VAL A 185 -15.48 -14.61 -9.33
C VAL A 185 -14.39 -14.36 -8.29
N ALA A 186 -13.25 -13.85 -8.70
CA ALA A 186 -12.16 -13.42 -7.83
C ALA A 186 -11.87 -11.92 -8.00
N LEU A 187 -11.70 -11.23 -6.88
CA LEU A 187 -11.56 -9.79 -6.78
C LEU A 187 -10.26 -9.44 -6.05
N PRO A 188 -9.52 -8.40 -6.44
CA PRO A 188 -8.46 -7.85 -5.61
C PRO A 188 -9.05 -6.99 -4.48
N VAL A 189 -8.31 -6.86 -3.38
CA VAL A 189 -8.46 -5.70 -2.49
C VAL A 189 -7.86 -4.49 -3.19
N VAL A 190 -8.65 -3.45 -3.42
CA VAL A 190 -8.20 -2.20 -4.06
C VAL A 190 -7.95 -1.14 -3.00
N ARG A 191 -6.84 -0.41 -3.13
CA ARG A 191 -6.41 0.68 -2.24
C ARG A 191 -6.55 2.04 -2.92
N SER A 192 -6.73 3.09 -2.12
CA SER A 192 -6.69 4.48 -2.57
C SER A 192 -5.24 4.95 -2.75
N GLY A 193 -5.05 6.16 -3.30
CA GLY A 193 -3.73 6.81 -3.35
C GLY A 193 -3.14 7.16 -1.98
N SER A 194 -3.93 7.07 -0.90
CA SER A 194 -3.45 7.20 0.49
C SER A 194 -3.18 5.84 1.15
N ASP A 195 -3.16 4.74 0.39
CA ASP A 195 -2.87 3.37 0.85
C ASP A 195 -3.83 2.79 1.89
N VAL A 196 -4.98 3.43 2.10
CA VAL A 196 -6.12 2.81 2.77
C VAL A 196 -6.95 2.01 1.77
N VAL A 197 -7.65 0.99 2.24
CA VAL A 197 -8.54 0.16 1.43
C VAL A 197 -9.65 1.05 0.84
N ALA A 198 -9.73 1.07 -0.49
CA ALA A 198 -10.86 1.65 -1.22
C ALA A 198 -12.04 0.67 -1.23
N SER A 199 -11.75 -0.61 -1.51
CA SER A 199 -12.72 -1.70 -1.37
C SER A 199 -12.05 -3.07 -1.25
N ALA A 200 -12.61 -3.91 -0.38
CA ALA A 200 -12.37 -5.35 -0.32
C ALA A 200 -13.58 -6.16 -0.84
N GLY A 201 -14.40 -5.58 -1.70
CA GLY A 201 -15.62 -6.17 -2.26
C GLY A 201 -16.90 -5.44 -1.82
N ALA A 202 -17.99 -5.71 -2.53
CA ALA A 202 -19.29 -5.11 -2.28
C ALA A 202 -19.98 -5.75 -1.06
N VAL A 203 -20.76 -4.94 -0.34
CA VAL A 203 -21.66 -5.39 0.74
C VAL A 203 -23.07 -4.88 0.47
N LEU A 204 -24.05 -5.80 0.55
CA LEU A 204 -25.46 -5.44 0.44
C LEU A 204 -25.99 -5.00 1.82
N VAL A 205 -25.98 -3.69 2.07
CA VAL A 205 -26.43 -3.10 3.33
C VAL A 205 -27.95 -3.25 3.52
N ARG A 206 -28.72 -3.09 2.45
CA ARG A 206 -30.17 -3.26 2.41
C ARG A 206 -30.59 -3.73 1.02
N GLY A 207 -31.59 -4.61 0.94
CA GLY A 207 -32.17 -5.01 -0.34
C GLY A 207 -32.63 -3.81 -1.17
N ALA A 208 -32.28 -3.80 -2.46
CA ALA A 208 -32.51 -2.72 -3.41
C ALA A 208 -31.81 -1.37 -3.14
N ALA A 209 -30.91 -1.28 -2.15
CA ALA A 209 -30.05 -0.11 -1.96
C ALA A 209 -28.70 -0.27 -2.68
N PRO A 210 -28.00 0.84 -2.98
CA PRO A 210 -26.60 0.79 -3.40
C PRO A 210 -25.74 -0.06 -2.45
N VAL A 211 -24.69 -0.69 -2.99
CA VAL A 211 -23.74 -1.47 -2.20
C VAL A 211 -22.76 -0.57 -1.45
N ALA A 212 -22.36 -0.98 -0.25
CA ALA A 212 -21.19 -0.44 0.44
C ALA A 212 -19.92 -1.15 -0.03
N SER A 213 -18.76 -0.54 0.24
CA SER A 213 -17.45 -1.16 0.04
C SER A 213 -16.94 -1.73 1.36
N LEU A 214 -16.65 -3.03 1.40
CA LEU A 214 -16.09 -3.72 2.57
C LEU A 214 -14.73 -3.13 2.92
N LEU A 215 -14.49 -2.87 4.20
CA LEU A 215 -13.24 -2.27 4.73
C LEU A 215 -12.88 -0.89 4.14
N ARG A 216 -13.81 -0.14 3.54
CA ARG A 216 -13.51 1.21 3.04
C ARG A 216 -12.90 2.10 4.12
N GLY A 217 -11.72 2.65 3.85
CA GLY A 217 -10.99 3.53 4.76
C GLY A 217 -10.23 2.80 5.88
N HIS A 218 -10.16 1.47 5.86
CA HIS A 218 -9.30 0.69 6.74
C HIS A 218 -7.86 0.61 6.21
N PRO A 219 -6.86 0.42 7.08
CA PRO A 219 -5.49 0.14 6.67
C PRO A 219 -5.38 -1.20 5.93
N ALA A 220 -4.31 -1.34 5.14
CA ALA A 220 -4.04 -2.52 4.34
C ALA A 220 -3.96 -3.82 5.15
N GLU A 221 -3.40 -3.73 6.36
CA GLU A 221 -3.20 -4.85 7.28
C GLU A 221 -4.53 -5.51 7.68
N ASP A 222 -5.63 -4.76 7.73
CA ASP A 222 -6.96 -5.32 8.02
C ASP A 222 -7.43 -6.24 6.89
N ALA A 223 -7.17 -5.85 5.65
CA ALA A 223 -7.50 -6.66 4.49
C ALA A 223 -6.56 -7.86 4.31
N GLU A 224 -5.30 -7.74 4.73
CA GLU A 224 -4.35 -8.86 4.76
C GLU A 224 -4.74 -9.89 5.84
N ALA A 225 -5.13 -9.41 7.02
CA ALA A 225 -5.63 -10.26 8.11
C ALA A 225 -6.87 -11.06 7.71
N LEU A 226 -7.77 -10.50 6.88
CA LEU A 226 -8.94 -11.23 6.37
C LEU A 226 -8.58 -12.50 5.59
N ALA A 227 -7.43 -12.55 4.94
CA ALA A 227 -6.98 -13.71 4.17
C ALA A 227 -6.18 -14.72 5.01
N GLY A 228 -6.06 -14.50 6.32
CA GLY A 228 -5.21 -15.29 7.22
C GLY A 228 -3.71 -15.00 7.06
N VAL A 229 -3.34 -13.91 6.37
CA VAL A 229 -1.94 -13.46 6.28
C VAL A 229 -1.60 -12.73 7.57
N GLY A 230 -0.51 -13.10 8.24
CA GLY A 230 -0.05 -12.41 9.46
C GLY A 230 -0.51 -13.00 10.80
N GLY A 231 -0.98 -14.26 10.84
CA GLY A 231 -1.21 -14.99 12.10
C GLY A 231 -2.53 -14.70 12.81
N ALA A 232 -3.49 -14.04 12.15
CA ALA A 232 -4.84 -13.87 12.68
C ALA A 232 -5.54 -15.23 12.89
N PRO A 233 -6.24 -15.45 14.03
CA PRO A 233 -6.97 -16.68 14.29
C PRO A 233 -8.20 -16.80 13.39
N GLY A 234 -8.06 -17.50 12.26
CA GLY A 234 -9.13 -17.75 11.30
C GLY A 234 -8.55 -18.35 10.02
N GLY A 235 -9.02 -19.53 9.61
CA GLY A 235 -8.34 -20.40 8.64
C GLY A 235 -7.95 -19.75 7.30
N GLY A 236 -6.80 -20.19 6.77
CA GLY A 236 -6.23 -19.75 5.49
C GLY A 236 -7.11 -20.16 4.31
N GLY A 237 -7.86 -19.21 3.78
CA GLY A 237 -8.69 -19.39 2.59
C GLY A 237 -9.23 -18.05 2.09
N PRO A 238 -9.62 -17.96 0.81
CA PRO A 238 -10.15 -16.73 0.24
C PRO A 238 -11.41 -16.24 0.99
N THR A 239 -11.52 -14.93 1.19
CA THR A 239 -12.67 -14.34 1.89
C THR A 239 -13.83 -14.19 0.93
N VAL A 240 -14.96 -14.80 1.26
CA VAL A 240 -16.19 -14.71 0.47
C VAL A 240 -16.83 -13.36 0.73
N VAL A 241 -17.23 -12.69 -0.35
CA VAL A 241 -17.92 -11.39 -0.33
C VAL A 241 -19.21 -11.49 -1.14
N PHE A 242 -20.11 -10.52 -0.98
CA PHE A 242 -21.37 -10.52 -1.69
C PHE A 242 -21.14 -10.39 -3.19
N ALA A 243 -20.43 -9.34 -3.62
CA ALA A 243 -20.08 -9.07 -5.02
C ALA A 243 -18.78 -8.28 -5.12
N GLY A 244 -18.36 -7.90 -6.32
CA GLY A 244 -17.34 -6.87 -6.55
C GLY A 244 -17.95 -5.49 -6.74
N ASP A 245 -17.20 -4.43 -6.47
CA ASP A 245 -17.63 -3.04 -6.66
C ASP A 245 -16.53 -2.16 -7.27
N GLU A 246 -15.40 -2.78 -7.62
CA GLU A 246 -14.29 -2.20 -8.38
C GLU A 246 -14.21 -2.90 -9.74
N PRO A 247 -13.97 -2.17 -10.85
CA PRO A 247 -13.96 -2.74 -12.20
C PRO A 247 -12.66 -3.52 -12.50
N CYS A 248 -12.30 -4.45 -11.62
CA CYS A 248 -11.14 -5.33 -11.72
C CYS A 248 -11.47 -6.69 -11.08
N PHE A 249 -11.63 -7.75 -11.88
CA PHE A 249 -11.98 -9.08 -11.40
C PHE A 249 -11.66 -10.17 -12.42
N ALA A 250 -11.51 -11.41 -11.95
CA ALA A 250 -11.55 -12.61 -12.79
C ALA A 250 -12.88 -13.34 -12.61
N ALA A 251 -13.38 -13.98 -13.67
CA ALA A 251 -14.61 -14.75 -13.64
C ALA A 251 -14.54 -15.96 -14.58
N ARG A 252 -15.32 -17.02 -14.31
CA ARG A 252 -15.51 -18.11 -15.26
C ARG A 252 -16.23 -17.58 -16.50
N THR A 253 -15.60 -17.68 -17.66
CA THR A 253 -16.10 -17.09 -18.90
C THR A 253 -17.51 -17.62 -19.24
N ALA A 254 -17.73 -18.93 -19.09
CA ALA A 254 -19.03 -19.56 -19.36
C ALA A 254 -20.18 -19.03 -18.48
N ALA A 255 -19.87 -18.51 -17.29
CA ALA A 255 -20.84 -17.99 -16.34
C ALA A 255 -21.00 -16.46 -16.41
N LEU A 256 -20.19 -15.77 -17.22
CA LEU A 256 -20.15 -14.31 -17.25
C LEU A 256 -21.51 -13.73 -17.67
N ALA A 257 -22.19 -13.13 -16.70
CA ALA A 257 -23.55 -12.63 -16.85
C ALA A 257 -23.64 -11.47 -17.84
N VAL A 258 -24.88 -11.10 -18.18
CA VAL A 258 -25.15 -9.92 -19.02
C VAL A 258 -25.05 -8.66 -18.14
N PRO A 259 -24.21 -7.67 -18.47
CA PRO A 259 -24.14 -6.42 -17.72
C PRO A 259 -25.47 -5.66 -17.72
N VAL A 260 -25.76 -4.95 -16.63
CA VAL A 260 -26.94 -4.08 -16.53
C VAL A 260 -26.68 -2.72 -17.17
N ARG A 261 -27.74 -2.05 -17.63
CA ARG A 261 -27.69 -0.66 -18.07
C ARG A 261 -27.58 0.23 -16.87
N THR A 262 -26.53 1.02 -16.75
CA THR A 262 -26.42 2.10 -15.77
C THR A 262 -25.14 2.89 -16.04
N VAL A 263 -25.16 4.19 -15.80
CA VAL A 263 -23.94 5.01 -15.73
C VAL A 263 -23.20 4.87 -14.40
N ASP A 264 -23.81 4.26 -13.38
CA ASP A 264 -23.14 3.94 -12.12
C ASP A 264 -22.29 2.67 -12.27
N THR A 265 -21.01 2.88 -12.58
CA THR A 265 -20.03 1.79 -12.74
C THR A 265 -20.00 0.85 -11.53
N ARG A 266 -20.19 1.36 -10.30
CA ARG A 266 -20.20 0.50 -9.10
C ARG A 266 -21.34 -0.50 -9.13
N THR A 267 -22.57 -0.03 -9.37
CA THR A 267 -23.74 -0.91 -9.51
C THR A 267 -23.56 -1.88 -10.68
N ALA A 268 -23.00 -1.44 -11.81
CA ALA A 268 -22.74 -2.31 -12.96
C ALA A 268 -21.81 -3.48 -12.59
N VAL A 269 -20.70 -3.21 -11.89
CA VAL A 269 -19.76 -4.24 -11.41
C VAL A 269 -20.44 -5.17 -10.40
N ALA A 270 -21.17 -4.62 -9.42
CA ALA A 270 -21.81 -5.42 -8.38
C ALA A 270 -22.88 -6.37 -8.92
N ARG A 271 -23.72 -5.90 -9.85
CA ARG A 271 -24.70 -6.76 -10.51
C ARG A 271 -24.00 -7.82 -11.36
N LEU A 272 -23.05 -7.42 -12.20
CA LEU A 272 -22.34 -8.36 -13.10
C LEU A 272 -21.64 -9.48 -12.33
N THR A 273 -20.88 -9.14 -11.28
CA THR A 273 -20.11 -10.13 -10.51
C THR A 273 -21.02 -11.05 -9.69
N ARG A 274 -22.06 -10.52 -9.03
CA ARG A 274 -23.02 -11.34 -8.28
C ARG A 274 -23.82 -12.27 -9.19
N ASP A 275 -24.33 -11.75 -10.31
CA ASP A 275 -25.11 -12.55 -11.26
C ASP A 275 -24.24 -13.63 -11.90
N THR A 276 -22.98 -13.33 -12.18
CA THR A 276 -22.01 -14.30 -12.67
C THR A 276 -21.78 -15.44 -11.66
N ALA A 277 -21.65 -15.10 -10.38
CA ALA A 277 -21.52 -16.11 -9.34
C ALA A 277 -22.81 -16.92 -9.15
N ASP A 278 -23.98 -16.28 -9.17
CA ASP A 278 -25.29 -16.96 -9.06
C ASP A 278 -25.56 -17.90 -10.23
N ALA A 279 -25.19 -17.51 -11.46
CA ALA A 279 -25.40 -18.31 -12.68
C ALA A 279 -24.66 -19.66 -12.64
N ALA A 280 -23.61 -19.79 -11.83
CA ALA A 280 -22.84 -21.01 -11.65
C ALA A 280 -22.92 -21.59 -10.22
N ASP A 281 -23.92 -21.17 -9.43
CA ASP A 281 -24.12 -21.54 -8.01
C ASP A 281 -22.85 -21.41 -7.15
N GLY A 282 -22.04 -20.39 -7.45
CA GLY A 282 -20.73 -20.16 -6.83
C GLY A 282 -20.64 -18.88 -6.02
N SER A 283 -19.40 -18.57 -5.65
CA SER A 283 -19.07 -17.48 -4.74
C SER A 283 -18.15 -16.44 -5.36
N CYS A 284 -18.32 -15.19 -4.93
CA CYS A 284 -17.35 -14.12 -5.14
C CYS A 284 -16.34 -14.16 -4.00
N VAL A 285 -15.06 -14.13 -4.33
CA VAL A 285 -13.99 -14.12 -3.33
C VAL A 285 -13.07 -12.92 -3.52
N VAL A 286 -12.54 -12.40 -2.42
CA VAL A 286 -11.54 -11.32 -2.42
C VAL A 286 -10.16 -11.85 -2.04
N LEU A 287 -9.13 -11.30 -2.69
CA LEU A 287 -7.73 -11.65 -2.54
C LEU A 287 -6.89 -10.40 -2.22
N PRO A 288 -6.05 -10.40 -1.16
CA PRO A 288 -5.06 -9.36 -0.96
C PRO A 288 -3.88 -9.61 -1.90
N LEU A 289 -3.90 -8.94 -3.05
CA LEU A 289 -2.87 -9.05 -4.10
C LEU A 289 -1.78 -7.99 -3.95
N GLY A 290 -1.51 -7.55 -2.72
CA GLY A 290 -0.56 -6.49 -2.43
C GLY A 290 -1.08 -5.12 -2.88
N ARG A 291 -0.32 -4.47 -3.75
CA ARG A 291 -0.48 -3.06 -4.16
C ARG A 291 -1.37 -2.90 -5.38
N VAL A 292 -2.65 -3.18 -5.20
CA VAL A 292 -3.64 -2.85 -6.22
C VAL A 292 -4.19 -1.47 -5.93
N TYR A 293 -3.85 -0.48 -6.76
CA TYR A 293 -4.22 0.91 -6.53
C TYR A 293 -5.24 1.41 -7.54
N ARG A 294 -6.18 2.19 -7.05
CA ARG A 294 -7.05 3.01 -7.89
C ARG A 294 -6.33 4.31 -8.25
N THR A 295 -6.11 4.55 -9.53
CA THR A 295 -5.40 5.74 -10.06
C THR A 295 -6.32 6.94 -10.29
N ALA A 296 -7.64 6.73 -10.31
CA ALA A 296 -8.63 7.78 -10.44
C ALA A 296 -9.90 7.41 -9.66
N PRO A 297 -10.58 8.37 -8.99
CA PRO A 297 -11.81 8.07 -8.28
C PRO A 297 -12.81 7.34 -9.17
N LEU A 298 -13.41 6.28 -8.63
CA LEU A 298 -14.62 5.71 -9.21
C LEU A 298 -15.69 6.79 -9.03
N ARG A 299 -16.00 7.53 -10.10
CA ARG A 299 -16.93 8.65 -10.02
C ARG A 299 -18.32 8.11 -9.72
N ALA A 300 -18.73 8.11 -8.46
CA ALA A 300 -20.10 7.81 -8.01
C ALA A 300 -21.09 8.93 -8.35
N GLY A 301 -20.90 9.62 -9.49
CA GLY A 301 -21.47 10.93 -9.77
C GLY A 301 -22.95 10.92 -10.16
N ARG A 302 -23.54 9.76 -10.46
CA ARG A 302 -24.97 9.63 -10.81
C ARG A 302 -25.50 8.25 -10.48
N TYR A 303 -26.23 8.14 -9.37
CA TYR A 303 -27.18 7.05 -9.20
C TYR A 303 -28.38 7.31 -10.13
N ASP A 304 -28.46 6.57 -11.24
CA ASP A 304 -29.52 6.70 -12.24
C ASP A 304 -30.69 5.75 -11.97
N ALA A 305 -31.81 5.95 -12.68
CA ALA A 305 -32.99 5.10 -12.53
C ALA A 305 -32.69 3.64 -12.92
N ASP A 306 -31.85 3.44 -13.94
CA ASP A 306 -31.48 2.09 -14.35
C ASP A 306 -30.68 1.35 -13.26
N ALA A 307 -29.82 2.03 -12.47
CA ALA A 307 -29.18 1.45 -11.29
C ALA A 307 -30.22 1.02 -10.24
N ALA A 308 -31.22 1.87 -9.97
CA ALA A 308 -32.28 1.57 -9.02
C ALA A 308 -33.10 0.34 -9.44
N ASP A 309 -33.49 0.27 -10.71
CA ASP A 309 -34.21 -0.87 -11.27
C ASP A 309 -33.34 -2.14 -11.25
N ALA A 310 -32.05 -2.02 -11.57
CA ALA A 310 -31.11 -3.13 -11.53
C ALA A 310 -30.94 -3.72 -10.13
N LEU A 311 -30.99 -2.90 -9.08
CA LEU A 311 -30.87 -3.32 -7.68
C LEU A 311 -32.19 -3.86 -7.11
N ALA A 312 -33.34 -3.55 -7.70
CA ALA A 312 -34.67 -3.99 -7.22
C ALA A 312 -34.78 -5.52 -7.12
N VAL A 313 -34.04 -6.27 -7.95
CA VAL A 313 -33.95 -7.75 -7.90
C VAL A 313 -33.39 -8.28 -6.57
N TRP A 314 -32.67 -7.44 -5.81
CA TRP A 314 -32.14 -7.78 -4.49
C TRP A 314 -33.05 -7.33 -3.35
N HIS A 315 -34.29 -6.89 -3.61
CA HIS A 315 -35.20 -6.40 -2.57
C HIS A 315 -35.38 -7.39 -1.40
N GLY A 316 -35.52 -8.68 -1.70
CA GLY A 316 -35.65 -9.75 -0.70
C GLY A 316 -34.32 -10.43 -0.32
N ARG A 317 -33.18 -9.94 -0.80
CA ARG A 317 -31.88 -10.59 -0.61
C ARG A 317 -31.18 -10.06 0.64
N THR A 318 -30.53 -10.96 1.38
CA THR A 318 -29.70 -10.64 2.54
C THR A 318 -28.23 -10.95 2.26
N ASP A 319 -27.35 -10.24 2.94
CA ASP A 319 -25.91 -10.45 2.89
C ASP A 319 -25.36 -10.76 4.28
N HIS A 320 -24.79 -11.95 4.43
CA HIS A 320 -24.14 -12.46 5.63
C HIS A 320 -22.61 -12.52 5.49
N THR A 321 -22.06 -12.16 4.33
CA THR A 321 -20.63 -12.23 4.04
C THR A 321 -19.85 -11.16 4.79
N ALA A 322 -20.36 -9.93 4.83
CA ALA A 322 -19.74 -8.83 5.55
C ALA A 322 -19.61 -9.11 7.06
N GLY A 323 -20.69 -9.59 7.69
CA GLY A 323 -20.66 -9.98 9.12
C GLY A 323 -19.57 -11.01 9.41
N ARG A 324 -19.51 -12.07 8.60
CA ARG A 324 -18.47 -13.11 8.71
C ARG A 324 -17.05 -12.58 8.47
N ALA A 325 -16.88 -11.63 7.55
CA ALA A 325 -15.59 -11.00 7.31
C ALA A 325 -15.14 -10.19 8.53
N TYR A 326 -16.02 -9.36 9.10
CA TYR A 326 -15.71 -8.59 10.31
C TYR A 326 -15.48 -9.47 11.53
N GLU A 327 -16.26 -10.55 11.70
CA GLU A 327 -16.07 -11.52 12.79
C GLU A 327 -14.67 -12.17 12.74
N ARG A 328 -14.13 -12.46 11.55
CA ARG A 328 -12.75 -12.95 11.39
C ARG A 328 -11.69 -11.97 11.87
N LEU A 329 -12.00 -10.68 11.88
CA LEU A 329 -11.13 -9.62 12.41
C LEU A 329 -11.38 -9.36 13.91
N GLY A 330 -12.30 -10.09 14.53
CA GLY A 330 -12.72 -9.85 15.91
C GLY A 330 -13.65 -8.64 16.08
N TRP A 331 -14.34 -8.25 15.01
CA TRP A 331 -15.23 -7.09 14.97
C TRP A 331 -16.68 -7.46 14.69
N THR A 332 -17.59 -6.60 15.14
CA THR A 332 -19.01 -6.65 14.80
C THR A 332 -19.38 -5.48 13.92
N VAL A 333 -20.40 -5.66 13.06
CA VAL A 333 -20.98 -4.54 12.30
C VAL A 333 -21.91 -3.76 13.23
N ASP A 334 -21.50 -2.57 13.62
CA ASP A 334 -22.23 -1.70 14.55
C ASP A 334 -23.31 -0.89 13.83
N ALA A 335 -22.89 -0.02 12.90
CA ALA A 335 -23.79 0.90 12.22
C ALA A 335 -23.74 0.74 10.70
N ARG A 336 -24.93 0.56 10.11
CA ARG A 336 -25.16 0.72 8.66
C ARG A 336 -25.50 2.19 8.42
N GLY A 337 -24.48 2.99 8.07
CA GLY A 337 -24.59 4.44 7.87
C GLY A 337 -24.51 4.83 6.39
N ALA A 338 -24.38 6.13 6.14
CA ALA A 338 -24.03 6.71 4.85
C ALA A 338 -22.92 7.76 5.05
N ASP A 339 -22.20 8.12 3.99
CA ASP A 339 -20.97 8.94 4.06
C ASP A 339 -21.07 10.13 5.06
N PRO A 340 -20.08 10.31 5.98
CA PRO A 340 -20.22 11.17 7.15
C PRO A 340 -20.33 12.69 6.87
N ALA A 341 -19.98 13.18 5.68
CA ALA A 341 -20.11 14.61 5.36
C ALA A 341 -20.14 14.92 3.84
N GLY A 342 -20.95 15.90 3.44
CA GLY A 342 -20.71 16.72 2.24
C GLY A 342 -21.37 16.31 0.92
N ALA A 343 -21.77 15.05 0.74
CA ALA A 343 -22.47 14.63 -0.47
C ALA A 343 -23.98 14.96 -0.38
N PRO A 344 -24.61 15.45 -1.48
CA PRO A 344 -26.07 15.42 -1.64
C PRO A 344 -26.61 14.04 -1.27
N VAL A 345 -27.80 13.96 -0.67
CA VAL A 345 -28.39 12.67 -0.21
C VAL A 345 -28.39 11.60 -1.31
N ALA A 346 -28.61 11.99 -2.57
CA ALA A 346 -28.58 11.11 -3.74
C ALA A 346 -27.18 10.55 -4.12
N LEU A 347 -26.11 11.07 -3.50
CA LEU A 347 -24.71 10.68 -3.74
C LEU A 347 -24.05 10.11 -2.47
N ARG A 348 -24.80 9.93 -1.38
CA ARG A 348 -24.26 9.35 -0.15
C ARG A 348 -24.12 7.85 -0.32
N GLU A 349 -22.87 7.38 -0.26
CA GLU A 349 -22.59 5.96 -0.31
C GLU A 349 -22.87 5.32 1.06
N PRO A 350 -23.45 4.11 1.10
CA PRO A 350 -23.57 3.37 2.34
C PRO A 350 -22.17 3.05 2.90
N VAL A 351 -22.03 3.18 4.21
CA VAL A 351 -20.79 2.90 4.95
C VAL A 351 -21.09 1.89 6.04
N LEU A 352 -20.20 0.91 6.17
CA LEU A 352 -20.22 -0.02 7.29
C LEU A 352 -19.24 0.48 8.35
N ARG A 353 -19.75 0.70 9.55
CA ARG A 353 -18.89 0.94 10.70
C ARG A 353 -18.69 -0.36 11.46
N ALA A 354 -17.44 -0.71 11.66
CA ALA A 354 -17.05 -1.80 12.55
C ALA A 354 -16.94 -1.30 13.99
N GLU A 355 -17.25 -2.16 14.94
CA GLU A 355 -16.91 -2.02 16.35
C GLU A 355 -16.14 -3.24 16.81
N ARG A 356 -15.31 -3.08 17.85
CA ARG A 356 -14.66 -4.22 18.48
C ARG A 356 -15.71 -5.08 19.16
N ALA A 357 -15.70 -6.38 18.90
CA ALA A 357 -16.60 -7.30 19.58
C ALA A 357 -16.33 -7.20 21.09
N ALA A 358 -17.39 -7.01 21.88
CA ALA A 358 -17.29 -7.09 23.34
C ALA A 358 -16.72 -8.47 23.72
N VAL A 359 -15.73 -8.52 24.60
CA VAL A 359 -15.23 -9.78 25.15
C VAL A 359 -16.28 -10.32 26.12
N THR A 360 -17.36 -10.90 25.59
CA THR A 360 -18.39 -11.59 26.38
C THR A 360 -17.94 -13.03 26.62
N GLY A 361 -16.98 -13.19 27.53
CA GLY A 361 -16.52 -14.51 27.93
C GLY A 361 -15.57 -14.46 29.10
N GLY A 362 -16.14 -14.54 30.31
CA GLY A 362 -15.47 -14.98 31.55
C GLY A 362 -14.33 -14.10 32.05
N LEU A 363 -14.34 -13.82 33.35
CA LEU A 363 -13.12 -13.52 34.10
C LEU A 363 -12.23 -14.79 34.09
N ASP A 364 -11.69 -15.18 32.95
CA ASP A 364 -10.56 -16.11 32.91
C ASP A 364 -9.33 -15.27 33.19
N VAL A 365 -8.98 -15.21 34.48
CA VAL A 365 -7.69 -14.76 35.01
C VAL A 365 -6.63 -15.76 34.57
N THR A 366 -6.42 -15.84 33.25
CA THR A 366 -5.13 -16.22 32.69
C THR A 366 -4.58 -14.94 32.08
N ASP A 367 -3.34 -14.64 32.41
CA ASP A 367 -2.54 -13.46 32.10
C ASP A 367 -2.35 -13.20 30.58
N ARG A 368 -3.44 -13.20 29.80
CA ARG A 368 -3.46 -12.63 28.46
C ARG A 368 -3.55 -11.13 28.64
N ALA A 369 -2.38 -10.55 28.87
CA ALA A 369 -2.19 -9.11 28.93
C ALA A 369 -2.96 -8.42 27.78
N GLU A 370 -3.62 -7.30 28.08
CA GLU A 370 -4.52 -6.56 27.17
C GLU A 370 -3.95 -6.51 25.73
N ARG A 371 -4.75 -6.99 24.76
CA ARG A 371 -4.44 -6.95 23.32
C ARG A 371 -4.90 -5.62 22.75
N LEU A 372 -3.99 -4.66 22.72
CA LEU A 372 -4.22 -3.33 22.16
C LEU A 372 -3.98 -3.33 20.66
N ARG A 373 -4.70 -2.45 19.96
CA ARG A 373 -4.47 -2.11 18.56
C ARG A 373 -3.73 -0.78 18.46
N TRP A 374 -2.57 -0.82 17.82
CA TRP A 374 -1.66 0.29 17.63
C TRP A 374 -1.69 0.77 16.19
N SER A 375 -1.91 2.06 15.97
CA SER A 375 -1.49 2.72 14.73
C SER A 375 -0.12 3.35 14.91
N ILE A 376 0.84 2.96 14.07
CA ILE A 376 2.17 3.60 14.00
C ILE A 376 2.18 4.54 12.82
N ARG A 377 2.36 5.84 13.09
CA ARG A 377 2.32 6.91 12.09
C ARG A 377 3.73 7.35 11.71
N ILE A 378 4.04 7.32 10.42
CA ILE A 378 5.35 7.64 9.85
C ILE A 378 5.30 8.73 8.79
N ALA A 379 6.41 9.43 8.56
CA ALA A 379 6.50 10.50 7.55
C ALA A 379 6.70 9.96 6.11
N ALA A 380 6.97 8.65 5.96
CA ALA A 380 7.09 8.03 4.65
C ALA A 380 5.76 8.12 3.86
N HIS A 381 5.89 8.40 2.57
CA HIS A 381 4.76 8.38 1.64
C HIS A 381 4.27 6.94 1.41
N PRO A 382 2.98 6.73 1.08
CA PRO A 382 2.49 5.43 0.66
C PRO A 382 3.10 4.99 -0.67
N GLY A 383 3.09 3.67 -0.89
CA GLY A 383 3.48 3.09 -2.16
C GLY A 383 4.99 3.17 -2.44
N PRO A 384 5.42 2.94 -3.70
CA PRO A 384 6.84 2.82 -4.05
C PRO A 384 7.71 4.03 -3.66
N ARG A 385 7.10 5.21 -3.54
CA ARG A 385 7.77 6.46 -3.16
C ARG A 385 8.30 6.45 -1.72
N GLY A 386 7.71 5.66 -0.83
CA GLY A 386 8.12 5.54 0.57
C GLY A 386 8.84 4.25 0.94
N ASP A 387 8.95 3.29 0.03
CA ASP A 387 9.50 1.96 0.35
C ASP A 387 10.98 1.97 0.71
N ASP A 388 11.73 2.93 0.16
CA ASP A 388 13.15 3.12 0.42
C ASP A 388 13.41 4.03 1.64
N TRP A 389 12.37 4.52 2.32
CA TRP A 389 12.53 5.40 3.48
C TRP A 389 12.88 4.61 4.73
N GLY A 390 13.84 5.13 5.50
CA GLY A 390 14.23 4.55 6.79
C GLY A 390 13.05 4.38 7.76
N ASP A 391 12.14 5.35 7.79
CA ASP A 391 10.92 5.31 8.60
C ASP A 391 10.06 4.06 8.34
N THR A 392 9.99 3.61 7.08
CA THR A 392 9.22 2.41 6.68
C THR A 392 9.82 1.15 7.30
N PHE A 393 11.14 1.00 7.26
CA PHE A 393 11.82 -0.15 7.89
C PHE A 393 11.72 -0.08 9.42
N PHE A 394 11.97 1.10 10.00
CA PHE A 394 11.87 1.34 11.45
C PHE A 394 10.48 0.97 12.00
N ALA A 395 9.41 1.42 11.33
CA ALA A 395 8.05 1.12 11.76
C ALA A 395 7.68 -0.35 11.57
N ARG A 396 8.16 -1.01 10.51
CA ARG A 396 7.95 -2.45 10.31
C ARG A 396 8.62 -3.29 11.41
N ASP A 397 9.84 -2.93 11.82
CA ASP A 397 10.57 -3.63 12.88
C ASP A 397 9.91 -3.42 14.25
N LEU A 398 9.47 -2.19 14.54
CA LEU A 398 8.69 -1.90 15.74
C LEU A 398 7.33 -2.61 15.74
N ALA A 399 6.63 -2.63 14.60
CA ALA A 399 5.36 -3.34 14.47
C ALA A 399 5.53 -4.84 14.70
N ARG A 400 6.60 -5.45 14.17
CA ARG A 400 6.92 -6.86 14.41
C ARG A 400 7.17 -7.12 15.89
N ALA A 401 7.94 -6.27 16.56
CA ALA A 401 8.21 -6.37 17.98
C ALA A 401 6.92 -6.27 18.83
N LEU A 402 6.05 -5.30 18.55
CA LEU A 402 4.76 -5.17 19.23
C LEU A 402 3.83 -6.38 18.97
N ARG A 403 3.80 -6.91 17.74
CA ARG A 403 3.04 -8.12 17.40
C ARG A 403 3.56 -9.35 18.14
N ALA A 404 4.88 -9.48 18.31
CA ALA A 404 5.49 -10.54 19.12
C ALA A 404 5.08 -10.46 20.61
N LEU A 405 4.74 -9.27 21.09
CA LEU A 405 4.15 -9.03 22.42
C LEU A 405 2.61 -9.17 22.44
N GLY A 406 2.03 -9.78 21.41
CA GLY A 406 0.60 -10.08 21.30
C GLY A 406 -0.29 -8.90 20.92
N GLN A 407 0.27 -7.78 20.46
CA GLN A 407 -0.47 -6.59 20.07
C GLN A 407 -0.91 -6.63 18.59
N ASP A 408 -1.98 -5.91 18.26
CA ASP A 408 -2.34 -5.62 16.88
C ASP A 408 -1.68 -4.33 16.43
N VAL A 409 -1.15 -4.30 15.21
CA VAL A 409 -0.43 -3.13 14.70
C VAL A 409 -0.79 -2.88 13.24
N VAL A 410 -1.06 -1.62 12.92
CA VAL A 410 -1.24 -1.10 11.57
C VAL A 410 -0.29 0.06 11.33
N LEU A 411 0.15 0.25 10.08
CA LEU A 411 1.04 1.33 9.70
C LEU A 411 0.28 2.42 8.94
N ASP A 412 0.34 3.64 9.47
CA ASP A 412 -0.20 4.82 8.82
C ASP A 412 0.94 5.59 8.15
N HIS A 413 0.94 5.63 6.82
CA HIS A 413 1.80 6.49 6.03
C HIS A 413 1.32 7.94 6.10
N ARG A 414 2.15 8.87 5.63
CA ARG A 414 1.90 10.31 5.73
C ARG A 414 0.49 10.74 5.28
N GLU A 415 -0.01 10.18 4.18
CA GLU A 415 -1.31 10.49 3.61
C GLU A 415 -2.48 9.75 4.29
N SER A 416 -2.21 8.81 5.21
CA SER A 416 -3.19 8.03 5.96
C SER A 416 -3.17 8.26 7.47
N HIS A 417 -2.46 9.29 7.97
CA HIS A 417 -2.46 9.64 9.39
C HIS A 417 -3.85 9.92 9.99
N VAL A 418 -4.81 10.25 9.13
CA VAL A 418 -6.21 10.47 9.49
C VAL A 418 -7.06 9.48 8.70
N ARG A 419 -7.77 8.59 9.41
CA ARG A 419 -8.62 7.55 8.79
C ARG A 419 -10.04 7.58 9.37
N PRO A 420 -10.90 8.55 9.00
CA PRO A 420 -12.14 8.82 9.73
C PRO A 420 -13.14 7.66 9.81
N LEU A 421 -13.00 6.65 8.93
CA LEU A 421 -13.87 5.47 8.88
C LEU A 421 -13.40 4.31 9.77
N SER A 422 -12.14 4.31 10.21
CA SER A 422 -11.53 3.14 10.90
C SER A 422 -10.66 3.50 12.11
N GLU A 423 -10.23 4.75 12.28
CA GLU A 423 -9.30 5.15 13.34
C GLU A 423 -9.88 4.96 14.76
N HIS A 424 -11.21 5.01 14.92
CA HIS A 424 -11.88 4.75 16.19
C HIS A 424 -11.67 3.31 16.73
N LEU A 425 -11.11 2.39 15.93
CA LEU A 425 -10.75 1.04 16.34
C LEU A 425 -9.38 0.97 17.03
N ASP A 426 -8.55 1.99 16.89
CA ASP A 426 -7.18 2.00 17.42
C ASP A 426 -7.20 2.45 18.90
N ASP A 427 -6.57 1.67 19.78
CA ASP A 427 -6.45 2.01 21.20
C ASP A 427 -5.28 2.96 21.46
N VAL A 428 -4.25 2.88 20.61
CA VAL A 428 -3.00 3.62 20.73
C VAL A 428 -2.61 4.21 19.38
N ALA A 429 -2.31 5.51 19.37
CA ALA A 429 -1.75 6.19 18.22
C ALA A 429 -0.31 6.61 18.54
N LEU A 430 0.67 5.89 17.97
CA LEU A 430 2.09 6.18 18.12
C LEU A 430 2.59 7.00 16.92
N THR A 431 2.94 8.25 17.15
CA THR A 431 3.59 9.10 16.15
C THR A 431 5.11 8.95 16.25
N LEU A 432 5.73 8.35 15.23
CA LEU A 432 7.17 8.40 15.04
C LEU A 432 7.52 9.75 14.41
N ARG A 433 7.82 10.71 15.28
CA ARG A 433 7.96 12.11 14.91
C ARG A 433 9.31 12.36 14.26
N GLY A 434 9.28 12.41 12.92
CA GLY A 434 10.39 12.78 12.04
C GLY A 434 10.27 14.21 11.52
N LEU A 435 9.69 14.40 10.33
CA LEU A 435 9.50 15.72 9.71
C LEU A 435 8.11 16.33 9.96
N ASP A 436 7.08 15.50 10.00
CA ASP A 436 5.69 15.96 9.97
C ASP A 436 5.08 16.10 11.37
N ASP A 437 4.46 17.25 11.62
CA ASP A 437 3.52 17.42 12.72
C ASP A 437 2.19 16.72 12.36
N THR A 438 1.80 15.74 13.18
CA THR A 438 0.64 14.88 12.94
C THR A 438 -0.48 15.18 13.95
N PRO A 439 -1.74 15.33 13.52
CA PRO A 439 -2.88 15.48 14.43
C PRO A 439 -3.02 14.28 15.39
N VAL A 440 -3.35 14.56 16.64
CA VAL A 440 -3.63 13.51 17.63
C VAL A 440 -4.97 12.84 17.37
N HIS A 441 -5.07 11.57 17.76
CA HIS A 441 -6.27 10.77 17.67
C HIS A 441 -7.20 11.03 18.87
N PRO A 442 -8.46 11.43 18.67
CA PRO A 442 -9.31 11.93 19.76
C PRO A 442 -9.72 10.87 20.80
N THR A 443 -9.70 9.58 20.46
CA THR A 443 -10.17 8.50 21.37
C THR A 443 -9.09 7.50 21.76
N ALA A 444 -7.87 7.64 21.25
CA ALA A 444 -6.76 6.74 21.57
C ALA A 444 -5.85 7.34 22.63
N THR A 445 -5.00 6.51 23.24
CA THR A 445 -3.81 6.98 23.94
C THR A 445 -2.79 7.47 22.90
N ASN A 446 -2.49 8.76 22.90
CA ASN A 446 -1.57 9.39 21.97
C ASN A 446 -0.14 9.37 22.49
N VAL A 447 0.75 8.72 21.76
CA VAL A 447 2.16 8.59 22.11
C VAL A 447 3.00 9.32 21.06
N LEU A 448 3.81 10.28 21.50
CA LEU A 448 4.81 10.93 20.66
C LEU A 448 6.16 10.29 20.91
N TRP A 449 6.86 9.89 19.85
CA TRP A 449 8.27 9.54 19.92
C TRP A 449 9.06 10.38 18.93
N VAL A 450 9.75 11.41 19.44
CA VAL A 450 10.64 12.27 18.65
C VAL A 450 11.88 11.47 18.29
N ILE A 451 12.03 11.10 17.02
CA ILE A 451 13.17 10.29 16.55
C ILE A 451 14.21 11.14 15.81
N SER A 452 13.84 12.30 15.28
CA SER A 452 14.74 13.22 14.57
C SER A 452 14.19 14.65 14.59
N HIS A 453 14.98 15.59 14.05
CA HIS A 453 14.58 16.99 13.84
C HIS A 453 14.01 17.72 15.07
N PRO A 454 14.73 17.71 16.21
CA PRO A 454 14.25 18.31 17.46
C PRO A 454 13.86 19.79 17.34
N ASP A 455 14.47 20.55 16.42
CA ASP A 455 14.18 21.98 16.24
C ASP A 455 12.77 22.24 15.66
N LEU A 456 12.14 21.23 15.06
CA LEU A 456 10.80 21.35 14.51
C LEU A 456 9.70 21.08 15.54
N VAL A 457 10.04 20.62 16.75
CA VAL A 457 9.07 20.20 17.77
C VAL A 457 8.77 21.34 18.73
N SER A 458 7.53 21.79 18.75
CA SER A 458 7.09 22.89 19.62
C SER A 458 6.52 22.41 20.97
N ALA A 459 6.52 23.29 21.98
CA ALA A 459 5.85 23.01 23.25
C ALA A 459 4.34 22.78 23.09
N ALA A 460 3.70 23.51 22.17
CA ALA A 460 2.28 23.34 21.85
C ALA A 460 2.01 21.97 21.23
N GLU A 461 2.92 21.47 20.39
CA GLU A 461 2.84 20.11 19.84
C GLU A 461 2.95 19.06 20.95
N LEU A 462 3.96 19.16 21.82
CA LEU A 462 4.18 18.24 22.94
C LEU A 462 2.98 18.14 23.87
N ALA A 463 2.28 19.27 24.09
CA ALA A 463 1.12 19.35 24.96
C ALA A 463 -0.11 18.57 24.45
N ARG A 464 -0.16 18.20 23.15
CA ARG A 464 -1.29 17.44 22.59
C ARG A 464 -1.26 15.95 22.91
N TYR A 465 -0.10 15.41 23.27
CA TYR A 465 0.10 13.97 23.45
C TYR A 465 -0.10 13.55 24.91
N ASP A 466 -0.41 12.29 25.15
CA ASP A 466 -0.55 11.74 26.49
C ASP A 466 0.82 11.33 27.03
N LEU A 467 1.59 10.62 26.21
CA LEU A 467 2.96 10.18 26.49
C LEU A 467 3.95 10.79 25.49
N ARG A 468 5.14 11.17 25.97
CA ARG A 468 6.20 11.79 25.15
C ARG A 468 7.52 11.08 25.39
N PHE A 469 8.15 10.69 24.30
CA PHE A 469 9.47 10.08 24.25
C PHE A 469 10.38 10.83 23.27
N ALA A 470 11.69 10.77 23.50
CA ALA A 470 12.66 11.32 22.55
C ALA A 470 13.94 10.49 22.47
N ALA A 471 14.48 10.35 21.25
CA ALA A 471 15.73 9.67 20.98
C ALA A 471 16.99 10.47 21.36
N GLY A 472 16.85 11.70 21.85
CA GLY A 472 17.91 12.51 22.42
C GLY A 472 17.73 12.75 23.92
N PRO A 473 18.48 12.07 24.82
CA PRO A 473 18.33 12.23 26.27
C PRO A 473 18.60 13.65 26.77
N VAL A 474 19.59 14.34 26.18
CA VAL A 474 19.94 15.73 26.50
C VAL A 474 18.78 16.66 26.17
N TRP A 475 18.21 16.50 24.97
CA TRP A 475 17.02 17.23 24.55
C TRP A 475 15.82 16.98 25.45
N ALA A 476 15.54 15.70 25.77
CA ALA A 476 14.41 15.31 26.61
C ALA A 476 14.47 16.00 27.98
N SER A 477 15.63 15.96 28.64
CA SER A 477 15.84 16.62 29.94
C SER A 477 15.66 18.13 29.85
N ARG A 478 16.29 18.78 28.86
CA ARG A 478 16.20 20.24 28.65
C ARG A 478 14.76 20.68 28.39
N VAL A 479 14.05 19.99 27.50
CA VAL A 479 12.69 20.33 27.10
C VAL A 479 11.69 20.04 28.21
N SER A 480 11.86 18.96 28.97
CA SER A 480 11.03 18.73 30.16
C SER A 480 11.19 19.82 31.20
N CYS A 481 12.41 20.27 31.45
CA CYS A 481 12.66 21.38 32.38
C CYS A 481 12.04 22.69 31.87
N ALA A 482 12.20 23.00 30.58
CA ALA A 482 11.73 24.25 29.99
C ALA A 482 10.20 24.34 29.85
N THR A 483 9.53 23.21 29.58
CA THR A 483 8.08 23.18 29.28
C THR A 483 7.22 22.69 30.46
N GLY A 484 7.82 22.03 31.45
CA GLY A 484 7.11 21.31 32.50
C GLY A 484 6.42 20.02 32.02
N LEU A 485 6.56 19.65 30.74
CA LEU A 485 5.99 18.43 30.17
C LEU A 485 6.99 17.28 30.29
N PRO A 486 6.64 16.15 30.94
CA PRO A 486 7.53 15.00 31.02
C PRO A 486 7.78 14.40 29.62
N VAL A 487 9.06 14.30 29.24
CA VAL A 487 9.57 13.66 28.02
C VAL A 487 10.59 12.62 28.46
N ALA A 488 10.27 11.35 28.28
CA ALA A 488 11.16 10.25 28.67
C ALA A 488 12.19 9.95 27.56
N PRO A 489 13.48 9.76 27.88
CA PRO A 489 14.44 9.27 26.90
C PRO A 489 14.06 7.88 26.39
N LEU A 490 14.00 7.72 25.07
CA LEU A 490 13.82 6.44 24.38
C LEU A 490 14.63 6.49 23.09
N LEU A 491 15.84 5.93 23.15
CA LEU A 491 16.75 5.87 22.00
C LEU A 491 16.14 5.07 20.85
N GLN A 492 16.61 5.33 19.63
CA GLN A 492 16.34 4.46 18.48
C GLN A 492 16.86 3.02 18.72
N ALA A 493 16.68 2.14 17.75
CA ALA A 493 16.85 0.71 17.96
C ALA A 493 17.30 -0.05 16.70
N THR A 494 17.67 -1.31 16.88
CA THR A 494 18.02 -2.21 15.80
C THR A 494 17.17 -3.47 15.83
N ASP A 495 17.13 -4.17 14.70
CA ASP A 495 16.52 -5.49 14.56
C ASP A 495 17.62 -6.57 14.65
N PRO A 496 17.84 -7.21 15.81
CA PRO A 496 18.97 -8.14 15.98
C PRO A 496 18.81 -9.44 15.18
N ASP A 497 17.61 -9.75 14.67
CA ASP A 497 17.42 -10.89 13.75
C ASP A 497 18.00 -10.60 12.36
N ARG A 498 18.14 -9.31 12.00
CA ARG A 498 18.67 -8.84 10.72
C ARG A 498 20.08 -8.29 10.85
N PHE A 499 20.28 -7.37 11.79
CA PHE A 499 21.55 -6.71 12.07
C PHE A 499 22.27 -7.42 13.21
N HIS A 500 23.03 -8.44 12.83
CA HIS A 500 23.84 -9.20 13.77
C HIS A 500 25.25 -9.45 13.20
N PRO A 501 26.22 -9.75 14.08
CA PRO A 501 27.57 -10.09 13.65
C PRO A 501 27.58 -11.35 12.79
N GLY A 502 28.55 -11.42 11.89
CA GLY A 502 28.72 -12.52 10.96
C GLY A 502 30.02 -12.38 10.17
N PRO A 503 30.31 -13.31 9.26
CA PRO A 503 31.41 -13.12 8.32
C PRO A 503 31.14 -11.95 7.37
N PRO A 504 32.20 -11.31 6.85
CA PRO A 504 32.11 -10.45 5.66
C PRO A 504 31.50 -11.21 4.49
N ASP A 505 30.87 -10.48 3.58
CA ASP A 505 30.23 -11.03 2.39
C ASP A 505 31.09 -10.77 1.15
N ALA A 506 31.31 -11.80 0.33
CA ALA A 506 32.09 -11.67 -0.90
C ALA A 506 31.43 -10.75 -1.93
N ALA A 507 30.12 -10.50 -1.83
CA ALA A 507 29.41 -9.52 -2.66
C ALA A 507 29.88 -8.08 -2.42
N PHE A 508 30.45 -7.80 -1.24
CA PHE A 508 31.02 -6.51 -0.87
C PHE A 508 32.52 -6.67 -0.61
N PRO A 509 33.38 -6.62 -1.65
CA PRO A 509 34.82 -6.82 -1.48
C PRO A 509 35.39 -5.77 -0.51
N ALA A 510 36.33 -6.19 0.34
CA ALA A 510 36.86 -5.43 1.48
C ALA A 510 36.95 -3.91 1.24
N LEU A 511 35.96 -3.17 1.73
CA LEU A 511 35.85 -1.73 1.59
C LEU A 511 36.55 -1.05 2.77
N ASP A 512 37.33 -0.01 2.53
CA ASP A 512 37.94 0.75 3.61
C ASP A 512 36.90 1.58 4.38
N ALA A 513 36.08 2.33 3.66
CA ALA A 513 35.00 3.12 4.22
C ALA A 513 33.71 2.96 3.40
N ALA A 514 32.60 2.73 4.08
CA ALA A 514 31.28 2.68 3.46
C ALA A 514 30.34 3.73 4.05
N PHE A 515 29.62 4.45 3.18
CA PHE A 515 28.60 5.40 3.58
C PHE A 515 27.29 5.10 2.85
N VAL A 516 26.18 5.00 3.58
CA VAL A 516 24.85 4.77 3.01
C VAL A 516 23.92 5.90 3.43
N GLY A 517 23.58 6.82 2.53
CA GLY A 517 22.61 7.88 2.80
C GLY A 517 22.49 8.88 1.66
N LYS A 518 21.29 9.44 1.47
CA LYS A 518 21.04 10.50 0.48
C LYS A 518 21.84 11.76 0.83
N THR A 519 22.15 12.60 -0.16
CA THR A 519 22.89 13.86 0.06
C THR A 519 22.16 14.85 0.97
N ARG A 520 20.82 14.77 1.02
CA ARG A 520 19.97 15.80 1.66
C ARG A 520 20.15 17.18 1.01
N ARG A 521 20.53 17.22 -0.28
CA ARG A 521 20.85 18.45 -1.03
C ARG A 521 22.01 19.27 -0.44
N VAL A 522 22.85 18.64 0.39
CA VAL A 522 24.08 19.22 0.94
C VAL A 522 25.23 18.26 0.71
N PHE A 523 26.45 18.77 0.59
CA PHE A 523 27.62 17.89 0.62
C PHE A 523 27.89 17.52 2.08
N ARG A 524 27.50 16.29 2.43
CA ARG A 524 27.57 15.76 3.80
C ARG A 524 29.01 15.81 4.33
N PRO A 525 29.26 16.43 5.51
CA PRO A 525 30.60 16.63 6.05
C PRO A 525 31.46 15.37 6.07
N VAL A 526 30.95 14.25 6.60
CA VAL A 526 31.72 13.00 6.69
C VAL A 526 32.15 12.43 5.34
N VAL A 527 31.35 12.63 4.30
CA VAL A 527 31.68 12.18 2.94
C VAL A 527 32.75 13.08 2.34
N ARG A 528 32.63 14.41 2.52
CA ARG A 528 33.66 15.36 2.09
C ARG A 528 34.98 15.10 2.80
N ASP A 529 34.96 14.97 4.12
CA ASP A 529 36.14 14.75 4.93
C ASP A 529 36.81 13.41 4.58
N ALA A 530 36.04 12.37 4.23
CA ALA A 530 36.56 11.10 3.73
C ALA A 530 37.25 11.22 2.37
N VAL A 531 36.69 12.03 1.45
CA VAL A 531 37.30 12.34 0.15
C VAL A 531 38.59 13.14 0.35
N ASP A 532 38.57 14.18 1.19
CA ASP A 532 39.74 14.99 1.52
C ASP A 532 40.82 14.19 2.26
N ALA A 533 40.41 13.18 3.04
CA ALA A 533 41.30 12.22 3.68
C ALA A 533 41.99 11.28 2.67
N GLY A 534 41.48 11.19 1.43
CA GLY A 534 41.98 10.27 0.41
C GLY A 534 41.63 8.81 0.70
N LEU A 535 40.50 8.55 1.36
CA LEU A 535 40.05 7.20 1.70
C LEU A 535 39.49 6.47 0.47
N ASP A 536 39.65 5.14 0.43
CA ASP A 536 38.89 4.29 -0.49
C ASP A 536 37.43 4.18 0.01
N LEU A 537 36.62 5.11 -0.48
CA LEU A 537 35.25 5.33 -0.04
C LEU A 537 34.25 4.74 -1.05
N ALA A 538 33.27 4.01 -0.53
CA ALA A 538 32.09 3.59 -1.25
C ALA A 538 30.84 4.28 -0.70
N VAL A 539 30.12 4.98 -1.58
CA VAL A 539 28.89 5.72 -1.22
C VAL A 539 27.69 5.13 -1.93
N TRP A 540 26.62 4.90 -1.16
CA TRP A 540 25.29 4.62 -1.70
C TRP A 540 24.28 5.67 -1.25
N GLY A 541 23.45 6.13 -2.17
CA GLY A 541 22.34 7.04 -1.89
C GLY A 541 22.00 7.96 -3.06
N GLU A 542 20.75 8.35 -3.14
CA GLU A 542 20.27 9.31 -4.14
C GLU A 542 20.92 10.70 -3.97
N GLY A 543 21.26 11.33 -5.10
CA GLY A 543 21.69 12.72 -5.20
C GLY A 543 23.20 12.94 -5.19
N TRP A 544 24.01 11.87 -5.15
CA TRP A 544 25.48 11.92 -5.20
C TRP A 544 26.04 11.97 -6.62
N GLU A 545 25.21 11.78 -7.64
CA GLU A 545 25.59 11.70 -9.05
C GLU A 545 26.36 12.94 -9.50
N GLY A 546 27.59 12.73 -9.97
CA GLY A 546 28.46 13.81 -10.45
C GLY A 546 29.05 14.70 -9.34
N LEU A 547 28.82 14.40 -8.07
CA LEU A 547 29.37 15.15 -6.92
C LEU A 547 30.62 14.51 -6.32
N LEU A 548 30.85 13.22 -6.58
CA LEU A 548 31.94 12.43 -6.00
C LEU A 548 32.95 12.03 -7.08
N PRO A 549 34.22 11.77 -6.71
CA PRO A 549 35.21 11.21 -7.63
C PRO A 549 34.72 9.93 -8.31
N ASP A 550 35.25 9.66 -9.51
CA ASP A 550 34.88 8.48 -10.31
C ASP A 550 35.06 7.19 -9.50
N GLY A 551 34.02 6.35 -9.51
CA GLY A 551 34.00 5.08 -8.80
C GLY A 551 33.61 5.15 -7.32
N VAL A 552 33.53 6.33 -6.68
CA VAL A 552 33.12 6.43 -5.26
C VAL A 552 31.62 6.16 -5.09
N HIS A 553 30.77 6.72 -5.96
CA HIS A 553 29.34 6.47 -5.94
C HIS A 553 29.04 5.07 -6.52
N ARG A 554 28.55 4.14 -5.69
CA ARG A 554 28.31 2.73 -6.03
C ARG A 554 26.86 2.42 -6.36
N GLY A 555 25.93 3.33 -6.08
CA GLY A 555 24.52 3.18 -6.44
C GLY A 555 23.60 4.06 -5.60
N VAL A 556 22.36 4.23 -6.07
CA VAL A 556 21.38 5.12 -5.42
C VAL A 556 20.71 4.52 -4.19
N PHE A 557 20.83 3.20 -4.00
CA PHE A 557 20.13 2.45 -2.98
C PHE A 557 20.86 1.13 -2.66
N VAL A 558 20.71 0.66 -1.41
CA VAL A 558 21.08 -0.70 -0.96
C VAL A 558 19.85 -1.24 -0.24
N SER A 559 19.44 -2.47 -0.56
CA SER A 559 18.27 -3.04 0.11
C SER A 559 18.52 -3.24 1.60
N ASN A 560 17.48 -3.11 2.42
CA ASN A 560 17.61 -3.23 3.87
C ASN A 560 18.11 -4.61 4.31
N ASP A 561 17.85 -5.66 3.52
CA ASP A 561 18.34 -7.02 3.74
C ASP A 561 19.84 -7.19 3.45
N GLU A 562 20.41 -6.37 2.56
CA GLU A 562 21.85 -6.39 2.20
C GLU A 562 22.70 -5.50 3.11
N LEU A 563 22.10 -4.52 3.80
CA LEU A 563 22.82 -3.60 4.69
C LEU A 563 23.68 -4.31 5.76
N PRO A 564 23.23 -5.39 6.45
CA PRO A 564 24.07 -6.08 7.41
C PRO A 564 25.35 -6.64 6.77
N ALA A 565 25.25 -7.20 5.56
CA ALA A 565 26.39 -7.74 4.83
C ALA A 565 27.37 -6.65 4.41
N LEU A 566 26.86 -5.51 3.93
CA LEU A 566 27.66 -4.34 3.62
C LEU A 566 28.42 -3.85 4.87
N TYR A 567 27.73 -3.68 5.99
CA TYR A 567 28.33 -3.19 7.23
C TYR A 567 29.41 -4.12 7.79
N ARG A 568 29.22 -5.44 7.68
CA ARG A 568 30.23 -6.44 8.09
C ARG A 568 31.48 -6.43 7.21
N SER A 569 31.35 -5.99 5.96
CA SER A 569 32.41 -6.07 4.96
C SER A 569 33.23 -4.77 4.86
N ALA A 570 32.69 -3.66 5.36
CA ALA A 570 33.44 -2.42 5.51
C ALA A 570 34.38 -2.48 6.71
N ARG A 571 35.60 -1.96 6.55
CA ARG A 571 36.54 -1.74 7.65
C ARG A 571 35.99 -0.69 8.62
N VAL A 572 35.42 0.39 8.08
CA VAL A 572 34.65 1.38 8.84
C VAL A 572 33.36 1.75 8.10
N VAL A 573 32.27 1.87 8.84
CA VAL A 573 31.03 2.49 8.36
C VAL A 573 31.01 3.96 8.78
N LEU A 574 30.78 4.85 7.82
CA LEU A 574 30.70 6.29 8.07
C LEU A 574 29.25 6.70 8.33
N ASN A 575 29.09 7.62 9.27
CA ASN A 575 27.82 8.24 9.58
C ASN A 575 27.98 9.74 9.86
N ASP A 576 26.90 10.49 9.69
CA ASP A 576 26.76 11.85 10.18
C ASP A 576 25.28 12.17 10.42
N HIS A 577 25.03 13.14 11.30
CA HIS A 577 23.69 13.54 11.70
C HIS A 577 23.25 14.82 10.97
N TRP A 578 22.02 15.25 11.22
CA TRP A 578 21.66 16.65 11.01
C TRP A 578 22.22 17.47 12.18
N ASP A 579 22.55 18.74 11.96
CA ASP A 579 23.18 19.59 12.99
C ASP A 579 22.37 19.68 14.28
N ASP A 580 21.04 19.78 14.17
CA ASP A 580 20.12 19.82 15.30
C ASP A 580 20.12 18.49 16.08
N MET A 581 20.14 17.37 15.37
CA MET A 581 20.25 16.04 15.95
C MET A 581 21.57 15.85 16.70
N ALA A 582 22.70 16.19 16.07
CA ALA A 582 24.03 16.00 16.68
C ALA A 582 24.18 16.85 17.94
N ARG A 583 23.81 18.13 17.85
CA ARG A 583 23.85 19.11 18.95
C ARG A 583 23.02 18.67 20.16
N ASP A 584 21.82 18.12 19.92
CA ASP A 584 20.86 17.80 20.97
C ASP A 584 20.87 16.32 21.40
N GLY A 585 21.87 15.55 20.94
CA GLY A 585 22.12 14.18 21.40
C GLY A 585 21.25 13.10 20.76
N PHE A 586 20.66 13.34 19.59
CA PHE A 586 19.87 12.36 18.86
C PHE A 586 20.77 11.45 18.03
N VAL A 587 20.82 10.17 18.42
CA VAL A 587 21.58 9.13 17.75
C VAL A 587 20.73 8.51 16.63
N SER A 588 21.23 8.55 15.39
CA SER A 588 20.54 7.99 14.22
C SER A 588 20.53 6.44 14.21
N ASN A 589 19.51 5.86 13.58
CA ASN A 589 19.32 4.40 13.52
C ASN A 589 20.54 3.64 12.99
N ARG A 590 21.22 4.22 11.99
CA ARG A 590 22.37 3.62 11.31
C ARG A 590 23.45 3.18 12.28
N LEU A 591 23.67 3.93 13.37
CA LEU A 591 24.65 3.58 14.39
C LEU A 591 24.27 2.27 15.09
N PHE A 592 22.99 2.11 15.45
CA PHE A 592 22.50 0.88 16.06
C PHE A 592 22.64 -0.31 15.11
N ASP A 593 22.20 -0.17 13.86
CA ASP A 593 22.24 -1.23 12.86
C ASP A 593 23.66 -1.68 12.49
N ALA A 594 24.56 -0.72 12.23
CA ALA A 594 25.95 -1.02 11.88
C ALA A 594 26.72 -1.60 13.08
N ALA A 595 26.56 -1.02 14.26
CA ALA A 595 27.26 -1.50 15.45
C ALA A 595 26.74 -2.88 15.91
N ALA A 596 25.44 -3.15 15.81
CA ALA A 596 24.88 -4.48 16.06
C ALA A 596 25.36 -5.53 15.05
N SER A 597 25.63 -5.12 13.81
CA SER A 597 26.29 -5.95 12.79
C SER A 597 27.77 -6.22 13.09
N GLY A 598 28.34 -5.63 14.16
CA GLY A 598 29.74 -5.76 14.54
C GLY A 598 30.70 -4.86 13.75
N ALA A 599 30.18 -3.85 13.05
CA ALA A 599 31.00 -2.87 12.35
C ALA A 599 31.60 -1.84 13.33
N LEU A 600 32.78 -1.33 12.98
CA LEU A 600 33.29 -0.09 13.56
C LEU A 600 32.63 1.07 12.82
N VAL A 601 32.01 1.99 13.54
CA VAL A 601 31.36 3.16 12.98
C VAL A 601 32.14 4.42 13.36
N VAL A 602 32.35 5.31 12.40
CA VAL A 602 32.92 6.64 12.65
C VAL A 602 31.88 7.70 12.31
N THR A 603 31.66 8.64 13.24
CA THR A 603 30.57 9.62 13.16
C THR A 603 31.00 11.02 13.61
N ASP A 604 30.23 12.03 13.24
CA ASP A 604 30.29 13.36 13.84
C ASP A 604 30.05 13.35 15.36
N PRO A 605 30.55 14.34 16.13
CA PRO A 605 30.38 14.36 17.58
C PRO A 605 28.91 14.44 18.01
N VAL A 606 28.49 13.50 18.85
CA VAL A 606 27.17 13.47 19.49
C VAL A 606 27.36 13.19 20.99
N PRO A 607 26.73 13.95 21.91
CA PRO A 607 26.88 13.74 23.35
C PRO A 607 26.60 12.29 23.79
N GLY A 608 27.59 11.65 24.40
CA GLY A 608 27.47 10.30 25.00
C GLY A 608 27.46 9.13 24.01
N VAL A 609 27.81 9.37 22.73
CA VAL A 609 27.70 8.33 21.70
C VAL A 609 28.70 7.18 21.89
N GLU A 610 29.94 7.45 22.33
CA GLU A 610 30.96 6.40 22.42
C GLU A 610 30.68 5.42 23.56
N GLU A 611 30.27 5.94 24.73
CA GLU A 611 29.90 5.13 25.88
C GLU A 611 28.66 4.28 25.59
N LEU A 612 27.69 4.83 24.85
CA LEU A 612 26.46 4.13 24.46
C LEU A 612 26.74 2.87 23.65
N PHE A 613 27.76 2.87 22.80
CA PHE A 613 28.06 1.76 21.89
C PHE A 613 29.27 0.92 22.29
N HIS A 614 29.71 1.01 23.55
CA HIS A 614 30.83 0.22 24.09
C HIS A 614 32.09 0.32 23.20
N GLY A 615 32.34 1.50 22.63
CA GLY A 615 33.47 1.76 21.71
C GLY A 615 33.32 1.24 20.27
N ALA A 616 32.16 0.70 19.87
CA ALA A 616 31.87 0.35 18.47
C ALA A 616 31.60 1.57 17.58
N VAL A 617 31.25 2.70 18.19
CA VAL A 617 31.09 3.99 17.51
C VAL A 617 32.14 4.95 18.07
N ARG A 618 32.86 5.63 17.19
CA ARG A 618 33.88 6.64 17.53
C ARG A 618 33.54 7.96 16.89
N ALA A 619 33.64 9.05 17.65
CA ALA A 619 33.51 10.38 17.09
C ALA A 619 34.83 10.81 16.41
N TYR A 620 34.75 11.70 15.43
CA TYR A 620 35.93 12.38 14.90
C TYR A 620 35.67 13.90 14.80
N THR A 621 36.74 14.67 14.83
CA THR A 621 36.70 16.14 14.82
C THR A 621 37.56 16.77 13.72
N SER A 622 38.37 15.97 13.03
CA SER A 622 39.25 16.43 11.95
C SER A 622 39.46 15.37 10.86
N VAL A 623 39.82 15.82 9.66
CA VAL A 623 40.16 14.94 8.51
C VAL A 623 41.32 14.01 8.86
N GLU A 624 42.31 14.49 9.61
CA GLU A 624 43.45 13.71 10.07
C GLU A 624 43.03 12.59 11.03
N GLU A 625 42.12 12.88 11.97
CA GLU A 625 41.58 11.89 12.91
C GLU A 625 40.73 10.84 12.21
N LEU A 626 39.90 11.25 11.24
CA LEU A 626 39.16 10.33 10.38
C LEU A 626 40.11 9.40 9.61
N ARG A 627 41.14 9.97 8.98
CA ARG A 627 42.16 9.22 8.24
C ARG A 627 42.86 8.20 9.14
N GLU A 628 43.27 8.60 10.34
CA GLU A 628 43.95 7.71 11.28
C GLU A 628 43.03 6.62 11.82
N THR A 629 41.78 6.95 12.13
CA THR A 629 40.80 5.98 12.64
C THR A 629 40.47 4.93 11.60
N VAL A 630 40.26 5.33 10.35
CA VAL A 630 40.03 4.39 9.25
C VAL A 630 41.28 3.55 9.04
N ARG A 631 42.48 4.17 8.96
CA ARG A 631 43.76 3.47 8.77
C ARG A 631 44.05 2.43 9.85
N SER A 632 43.85 2.78 11.12
CA SER A 632 44.05 1.87 12.26
C SER A 632 42.97 0.80 12.34
N GLY A 633 41.75 1.13 11.92
CA GLY A 633 40.60 0.24 11.94
C GLY A 633 40.21 -0.17 13.35
N GLU A 634 39.61 -1.36 13.45
CA GLU A 634 39.26 -1.95 14.73
C GLU A 634 40.43 -2.78 15.28
N SER A 635 40.84 -2.48 16.52
CA SER A 635 41.87 -3.24 17.23
C SER A 635 41.30 -4.46 17.94
N ALA A 636 39.99 -4.48 18.18
CA ALA A 636 39.29 -5.62 18.74
C ALA A 636 39.28 -6.82 17.78
N THR A 637 39.43 -8.01 18.33
CA THR A 637 39.29 -9.28 17.62
C THR A 637 37.88 -9.45 17.06
N GLN A 638 37.73 -10.33 16.05
CA GLN A 638 36.41 -10.65 15.50
C GLN A 638 35.43 -11.17 16.57
N ALA A 639 35.93 -11.91 17.57
CA ALA A 639 35.12 -12.41 18.68
C ALA A 639 34.62 -11.28 19.59
N GLU A 640 35.48 -10.31 19.93
CA GLU A 640 35.10 -9.15 20.73
C GLU A 640 34.12 -8.23 19.99
N ARG A 641 34.32 -8.03 18.69
CA ARG A 641 33.37 -7.31 17.83
C ARG A 641 32.00 -8.00 17.80
N ALA A 642 32.00 -9.33 17.66
CA ALA A 642 30.76 -10.11 17.65
C ALA A 642 30.05 -10.06 19.00
N GLU A 643 30.78 -10.13 20.12
CA GLU A 643 30.17 -10.01 21.44
C GLU A 643 29.56 -8.64 21.68
N ARG A 644 30.28 -7.58 21.31
CA ARG A 644 29.79 -6.20 21.38
C ARG A 644 28.56 -5.97 20.50
N GLY A 645 28.56 -6.47 19.27
CA GLY A 645 27.38 -6.38 18.39
C GLY A 645 26.16 -7.11 18.95
N ARG A 646 26.33 -8.34 19.48
CA ARG A 646 25.24 -9.07 20.17
C ARG A 646 24.72 -8.31 21.39
N ARG A 647 25.62 -7.73 22.18
CA ARG A 647 25.26 -6.92 23.34
C ARG A 647 24.40 -5.72 22.94
N ILE A 648 24.84 -4.96 21.93
CA ILE A 648 24.09 -3.82 21.39
C ILE A 648 22.71 -4.27 20.88
N GLY A 649 22.65 -5.37 20.13
CA GLY A 649 21.38 -5.95 19.67
C GLY A 649 20.45 -6.34 20.82
N SER A 650 20.98 -6.80 21.95
CA SER A 650 20.17 -7.17 23.13
C SER A 650 19.69 -5.98 23.96
N GLU A 651 20.52 -4.92 24.09
CA GLU A 651 20.23 -3.72 24.89
C GLU A 651 19.38 -2.71 24.11
N HIS A 652 19.56 -2.65 22.77
CA HIS A 652 18.95 -1.64 21.90
C HIS A 652 18.05 -2.24 20.80
N SER A 653 17.37 -3.35 21.06
CA SER A 653 16.41 -3.91 20.10
C SER A 653 15.07 -3.18 20.06
N PHE A 654 14.36 -3.30 18.94
CA PHE A 654 12.95 -2.90 18.84
C PHE A 654 12.06 -3.63 19.84
N THR A 655 12.39 -4.88 20.21
CA THR A 655 11.70 -5.61 21.30
C THR A 655 11.75 -4.83 22.60
N ARG A 656 12.92 -4.33 23.01
CA ARG A 656 13.04 -3.50 24.24
C ARG A 656 12.24 -2.20 24.15
N ARG A 657 12.18 -1.59 22.97
CA ARG A 657 11.38 -0.36 22.76
C ARG A 657 9.89 -0.66 22.82
N ALA A 658 9.45 -1.74 22.21
CA ALA A 658 8.07 -2.21 22.26
C ALA A 658 7.63 -2.53 23.70
N GLU A 659 8.47 -3.23 24.49
CA GLU A 659 8.22 -3.48 25.92
C GLU A 659 8.03 -2.17 26.69
N THR A 660 8.96 -1.22 26.52
CA THR A 660 8.92 0.08 27.20
C THR A 660 7.67 0.89 26.84
N LEU A 661 7.32 0.94 25.55
CA LEU A 661 6.13 1.64 25.05
C LEU A 661 4.85 1.00 25.56
N LEU A 662 4.74 -0.33 25.48
CA LEU A 662 3.58 -1.09 25.92
C LEU A 662 3.33 -0.92 27.43
N ASP A 663 4.38 -1.00 28.24
CA ASP A 663 4.31 -0.78 29.68
C ASP A 663 3.87 0.64 30.03
N ALA A 664 4.40 1.64 29.32
CA ALA A 664 4.01 3.04 29.53
C ALA A 664 2.54 3.28 29.19
N VAL A 665 2.08 2.74 28.05
CA VAL A 665 0.68 2.84 27.63
C VAL A 665 -0.24 2.13 28.62
N ARG A 666 0.11 0.93 29.10
CA ARG A 666 -0.69 0.23 30.11
C ARG A 666 -0.83 1.02 31.40
N ARG A 667 0.26 1.64 31.87
CA ARG A 667 0.21 2.52 33.05
C ARG A 667 -0.67 3.75 32.84
N GLU A 668 -0.55 4.41 31.68
CA GLU A 668 -1.37 5.58 31.33
C GLU A 668 -2.86 5.22 31.26
N ARG A 669 -3.19 4.08 30.63
CA ARG A 669 -4.57 3.60 30.52
C ARG A 669 -5.15 3.19 31.87
N ALA A 670 -4.36 2.57 32.74
CA ALA A 670 -4.80 2.19 34.08
C ALA A 670 -5.01 3.38 35.03
N ALA A 671 -4.45 4.55 34.71
CA ALA A 671 -4.61 5.78 35.49
C ALA A 671 -5.86 6.60 35.10
N ARG A 672 -6.52 6.27 33.99
CA ARG A 672 -7.75 6.90 33.50
C ARG A 672 -8.97 6.11 33.95
#